data_AF-A0A7Z0GNI6-F1
#
_entry.id   AF-A0A7Z0GNI6-F1
#
_cell.length_a   1.000
_cell.length_b   1.000
_cell.length_c   1.000
_cell.angle_alpha   90.00
_cell.angle_beta   90.00
_cell.angle_gamma   90.00
#
_symmetry.space_group_name_H-M   'P 1'
#
loop_
_entity.id
_entity.type
_entity.pdbx_description
1 polymer ?
#
loop_
_entity_poly.entity_id
_entity_poly.type
_entity_poly.pdbx_seq_one_letter_code
_entity_poly.pdbx_strand_id
1 'polypeptide(L)'
;MFTGIVTGLGRVVSRRPDPARGVERLSFEAPGHVEGLALGGSIAVNGVCVSATAIEGETVSVDLIVETLKRTTMGQLDVGARVNLERCLPSGARLDGHVVQGHVDGMGSLLERDVNEGRHRFAVGRDLAPFIAEKGSIAVDGVSLTVTAVSDAGASEAWFEVGLIPTTLVETTLGALPDGGQVNLEVDVLAKYTRRMLDLDAVAEAAEVAEVAEHDDPGAPEVPVPAVRRPDTPAPVLDPIEVALNQLAKGRPVVVVDDADRENEGDIIFPAAAATEELMAFTVRHSSGVICVPMSRERAEHLRLPPMVEANQDPKGTAYTISCDAGSGVSTGISAADRARTAALLADAAAEPHDLTRPGHLFPLIADDAGVLGRDGHTEAAVDLCRLSGHPEVGVIAELVHDDGRMMRLPALREFSDDHQLALISIADLIAYRGGEPRPEAVMDAVQASWERPEEESSALVTPGPVVTLPTVHGIFAAQVWTEHATGHEHLLISARSRPASETGAAEDRPLIRMHSECVTGDVLGSHRCDCGTQLASALESIQRDGGHLLYLRGHEGRGIGLANKLRAYSLQEQGADTVEANEMLGLAAELRDYTGAAAILHSCGITRLTLLTNNPDKVESLLKAGLDVQQVPSNGVVHEENRRYLRTKRDRMRHLLDHLGLEDREARGAWTGEDPGAAEEQIADHEEPAERSRPLDEQGER
;
A
#
# COMPACT_ATOMS: atom_id res chain seq x y z
N MET A 1 -4.53 22.98 2.44
CA MET A 1 -3.30 23.04 3.25
C MET A 1 -2.71 24.44 3.11
N PHE A 2 -2.16 24.94 4.18
CA PHE A 2 -1.55 26.25 4.34
C PHE A 2 -0.09 26.07 4.75
N THR A 3 0.69 27.13 4.74
CA THR A 3 2.10 27.12 5.20
C THR A 3 2.32 28.03 6.41
N GLY A 4 1.28 28.74 6.83
CA GLY A 4 1.34 29.72 7.89
C GLY A 4 2.08 30.99 7.49
N ILE A 5 2.21 31.24 6.19
CA ILE A 5 2.72 32.51 5.65
C ILE A 5 1.51 33.39 5.38
N VAL A 6 1.18 34.24 6.35
CA VAL A 6 0.11 35.23 6.23
C VAL A 6 0.42 36.16 5.07
N THR A 7 -0.48 36.23 4.11
CA THR A 7 -0.31 36.97 2.85
C THR A 7 -1.16 38.24 2.79
N GLY A 8 -2.01 38.46 3.79
CA GLY A 8 -2.67 39.74 4.00
C GLY A 8 -3.52 39.82 5.25
N LEU A 9 -4.11 40.99 5.45
CA LEU A 9 -4.96 41.31 6.59
C LEU A 9 -6.36 41.64 6.13
N GLY A 10 -7.34 41.03 6.78
CA GLY A 10 -8.76 41.29 6.58
C GLY A 10 -9.39 42.07 7.73
N ARG A 11 -10.67 42.36 7.59
CA ARG A 11 -11.50 42.99 8.63
C ARG A 11 -12.87 42.37 8.71
N VAL A 12 -13.32 41.99 9.91
CA VAL A 12 -14.69 41.50 10.13
C VAL A 12 -15.68 42.63 9.87
N VAL A 13 -16.65 42.41 8.97
CA VAL A 13 -17.67 43.40 8.61
C VAL A 13 -19.04 43.05 9.16
N SER A 14 -19.39 41.77 9.32
CA SER A 14 -20.66 41.40 9.95
C SER A 14 -20.63 40.00 10.58
N ARG A 15 -21.49 39.82 11.59
CA ARG A 15 -21.74 38.54 12.27
C ARG A 15 -23.24 38.34 12.39
N ARG A 16 -23.76 37.19 11.96
CA ARG A 16 -25.21 36.89 11.99
C ARG A 16 -25.44 35.45 12.42
N PRO A 17 -25.99 35.22 13.62
CA PRO A 17 -26.42 33.89 14.03
C PRO A 17 -27.55 33.37 13.14
N ASP A 18 -27.49 32.09 12.77
CA ASP A 18 -28.57 31.35 12.12
C ASP A 18 -28.89 30.10 12.95
N PRO A 19 -29.74 30.25 14.00
CA PRO A 19 -30.07 29.16 14.91
C PRO A 19 -30.76 27.97 14.23
N ALA A 20 -31.45 28.20 13.11
CA ALA A 20 -32.14 27.14 12.38
C ALA A 20 -31.16 26.19 11.68
N ARG A 21 -30.01 26.71 11.22
CA ARG A 21 -28.94 25.92 10.60
C ARG A 21 -27.82 25.54 11.57
N GLY A 22 -27.88 26.00 12.82
CA GLY A 22 -26.87 25.71 13.84
C GLY A 22 -25.50 26.33 13.54
N VAL A 23 -25.47 27.44 12.80
CA VAL A 23 -24.25 28.13 12.37
C VAL A 23 -24.34 29.62 12.66
N GLU A 24 -23.19 30.28 12.69
CA GLU A 24 -23.09 31.74 12.67
C GLU A 24 -22.38 32.17 11.39
N ARG A 25 -23.03 33.03 10.60
CA ARG A 25 -22.41 33.59 9.40
C ARG A 25 -21.49 34.74 9.79
N LEU A 26 -20.21 34.60 9.47
CA LEU A 26 -19.18 35.63 9.59
C LEU A 26 -18.86 36.19 8.20
N SER A 27 -18.84 37.51 8.05
CA SER A 27 -18.37 38.17 6.83
C SER A 27 -17.18 39.04 7.14
N PHE A 28 -16.15 38.99 6.29
CA PHE A 28 -14.93 39.77 6.43
C PHE A 28 -14.41 40.25 5.07
N GLU A 29 -13.76 41.41 5.04
CA GLU A 29 -13.00 41.90 3.90
C GLU A 29 -11.72 41.08 3.74
N ALA A 30 -11.44 40.66 2.51
CA ALA A 30 -10.31 39.81 2.12
C ALA A 30 -9.58 40.40 0.90
N PRO A 31 -9.00 41.61 1.02
CA PRO A 31 -8.41 42.33 -0.11
C PRO A 31 -7.27 41.52 -0.74
N GLY A 32 -7.30 41.35 -2.06
CA GLY A 32 -6.31 40.53 -2.79
C GLY A 32 -6.38 39.01 -2.56
N HIS A 33 -7.37 38.52 -1.80
CA HIS A 33 -7.52 37.08 -1.46
C HIS A 33 -8.81 36.46 -2.05
N VAL A 34 -9.56 37.22 -2.85
CA VAL A 34 -10.77 36.73 -3.53
C VAL A 34 -10.47 36.17 -4.93
N GLU A 35 -9.41 36.63 -5.58
CA GLU A 35 -9.05 36.14 -6.91
C GLU A 35 -8.76 34.62 -6.89
N GLY A 36 -9.44 33.88 -7.76
CA GLY A 36 -9.35 32.41 -7.79
C GLY A 36 -10.01 31.69 -6.61
N LEU A 37 -10.72 32.39 -5.71
CA LEU A 37 -11.54 31.77 -4.66
C LEU A 37 -12.96 31.49 -5.17
N ALA A 38 -13.29 30.21 -5.33
CA ALA A 38 -14.64 29.76 -5.63
C ALA A 38 -15.47 29.55 -4.35
N LEU A 39 -16.80 29.53 -4.47
CA LEU A 39 -17.67 29.08 -3.39
C LEU A 39 -17.31 27.63 -2.99
N GLY A 40 -17.29 27.36 -1.68
CA GLY A 40 -16.76 26.13 -1.08
C GLY A 40 -15.23 26.13 -0.93
N GLY A 41 -14.52 27.02 -1.62
CA GLY A 41 -13.07 27.14 -1.53
C GLY A 41 -12.62 27.60 -0.15
N SER A 42 -11.50 27.03 0.31
CA SER A 42 -10.95 27.28 1.65
C SER A 42 -10.07 28.53 1.70
N ILE A 43 -10.16 29.26 2.80
CA ILE A 43 -9.29 30.37 3.19
C ILE A 43 -9.03 30.25 4.70
N ALA A 44 -7.80 30.49 5.15
CA ALA A 44 -7.49 30.53 6.57
C ALA A 44 -7.75 31.93 7.11
N VAL A 45 -8.45 32.02 8.24
CA VAL A 45 -8.71 33.27 8.98
C VAL A 45 -8.19 33.09 10.40
N ASN A 46 -7.14 33.83 10.78
CA ASN A 46 -6.40 33.61 12.03
C ASN A 46 -6.02 32.12 12.23
N GLY A 47 -5.60 31.44 11.15
CA GLY A 47 -5.25 30.02 11.18
C GLY A 47 -6.45 29.06 11.19
N VAL A 48 -7.70 29.53 11.17
CA VAL A 48 -8.89 28.67 11.06
C VAL A 48 -9.25 28.47 9.59
N CYS A 49 -9.21 27.23 9.10
CA CYS A 49 -9.69 26.89 7.77
C CYS A 49 -11.21 27.05 7.69
N VAL A 50 -11.67 27.95 6.82
CA VAL A 50 -13.09 28.20 6.58
C VAL A 50 -13.39 28.17 5.09
N SER A 51 -14.62 27.76 4.73
CA SER A 51 -15.06 27.68 3.34
C SER A 51 -15.95 28.86 2.96
N ALA A 52 -15.63 29.51 1.84
CA ALA A 52 -16.41 30.64 1.32
C ALA A 52 -17.84 30.21 0.94
N THR A 53 -18.84 30.81 1.56
CA THR A 53 -20.28 30.56 1.30
C THR A 53 -20.93 31.65 0.45
N ALA A 54 -20.37 32.86 0.48
CA ALA A 54 -20.72 33.95 -0.42
C ALA A 54 -19.50 34.84 -0.63
N ILE A 55 -19.41 35.46 -1.80
CA ILE A 55 -18.33 36.37 -2.20
C ILE A 55 -18.96 37.57 -2.89
N GLU A 56 -18.75 38.76 -2.34
CA GLU A 56 -19.29 40.02 -2.85
C GLU A 56 -18.19 41.07 -2.89
N GLY A 57 -17.66 41.35 -4.09
CA GLY A 57 -16.46 42.17 -4.23
C GLY A 57 -15.28 41.55 -3.49
N GLU A 58 -14.68 42.29 -2.57
CA GLU A 58 -13.61 41.79 -1.68
C GLU A 58 -14.14 41.21 -0.36
N THR A 59 -15.46 41.11 -0.16
CA THR A 59 -16.03 40.53 1.05
C THR A 59 -16.29 39.05 0.88
N VAL A 60 -15.81 38.25 1.82
CA VAL A 60 -16.05 36.81 1.90
C VAL A 60 -16.94 36.53 3.11
N SER A 61 -17.97 35.70 2.93
CA SER A 61 -18.81 35.20 4.01
C SER A 61 -18.61 33.71 4.21
N VAL A 62 -18.60 33.27 5.48
CA VAL A 62 -18.41 31.87 5.87
C VAL A 62 -19.45 31.50 6.93
N ASP A 63 -19.91 30.25 6.92
CA ASP A 63 -20.82 29.73 7.94
C ASP A 63 -19.97 28.96 8.97
N LEU A 64 -19.94 29.42 10.22
CA LEU A 64 -19.17 28.82 11.31
C LEU A 64 -20.08 27.94 12.17
N ILE A 65 -19.71 26.68 12.37
CA ILE A 65 -20.42 25.81 13.31
C ILE A 65 -20.11 26.19 14.76
N VAL A 66 -21.01 25.78 15.67
CA VAL A 66 -20.90 26.06 17.11
C VAL A 66 -19.56 25.60 17.70
N GLU A 67 -19.02 24.46 17.25
CA GLU A 67 -17.75 23.95 17.76
C GLU A 67 -16.59 24.88 17.41
N THR A 68 -16.50 25.35 16.17
CA THR A 68 -15.48 26.31 15.72
C THR A 68 -15.54 27.60 16.54
N LEU A 69 -16.74 28.11 16.80
CA LEU A 69 -16.94 29.31 17.62
C LEU A 69 -16.46 29.12 19.07
N LYS A 70 -16.62 27.91 19.63
CA LYS A 70 -16.20 27.60 21.01
C LYS A 70 -14.71 27.34 21.15
N ARG A 71 -14.10 26.70 20.15
CA ARG A 71 -12.71 26.21 20.21
C ARG A 71 -11.68 27.19 19.69
N THR A 72 -12.11 28.26 19.01
CA THR A 72 -11.21 29.23 18.36
C THR A 72 -11.56 30.66 18.74
N THR A 73 -10.64 31.58 18.47
CA THR A 73 -10.87 33.02 18.65
C THR A 73 -11.98 33.57 17.76
N MET A 74 -12.46 32.82 16.76
CA MET A 74 -13.53 33.24 15.85
C MET A 74 -14.83 33.59 16.59
N GLY A 75 -15.12 32.92 17.72
CA GLY A 75 -16.27 33.26 18.56
C GLY A 75 -16.17 34.63 19.21
N GLN A 76 -14.94 35.14 19.41
CA GLN A 76 -14.63 36.37 20.14
C GLN A 76 -14.38 37.57 19.21
N LEU A 77 -14.41 37.39 17.89
CA LEU A 77 -14.12 38.47 16.94
C LEU A 77 -15.26 39.48 16.87
N ASP A 78 -15.02 40.74 17.25
CA ASP A 78 -16.00 41.80 17.06
C ASP A 78 -16.02 42.32 15.61
N VAL A 79 -17.15 42.93 15.22
CA VAL A 79 -17.20 43.70 13.97
C VAL A 79 -16.15 44.81 14.02
N GLY A 80 -15.33 44.89 12.98
CA GLY A 80 -14.18 45.78 12.89
C GLY A 80 -12.86 45.14 13.31
N ALA A 81 -12.85 43.93 13.88
CA ALA A 81 -11.61 43.22 14.22
C ALA A 81 -10.78 42.91 12.98
N ARG A 82 -9.44 43.05 13.10
CA ARG A 82 -8.50 42.65 12.05
C ARG A 82 -8.21 41.15 12.16
N VAL A 83 -8.00 40.51 11.03
CA VAL A 83 -7.71 39.07 10.94
C VAL A 83 -6.57 38.79 9.97
N ASN A 84 -5.75 37.78 10.25
CA ASN A 84 -4.76 37.21 9.34
C ASN A 84 -5.46 36.38 8.27
N LEU A 85 -5.04 36.54 7.01
CA LEU A 85 -5.58 35.81 5.88
C LEU A 85 -4.48 35.05 5.13
N GLU A 86 -4.81 33.82 4.72
CA GLU A 86 -3.97 33.00 3.86
C GLU A 86 -4.83 32.13 2.94
N ARG A 87 -4.45 32.06 1.66
CA ARG A 87 -5.07 31.16 0.68
C ARG A 87 -4.45 29.77 0.77
N CYS A 88 -5.23 28.74 0.46
CA CYS A 88 -4.68 27.40 0.32
C CYS A 88 -3.54 27.36 -0.70
N LEU A 89 -2.48 26.65 -0.34
CA LEU A 89 -1.33 26.45 -1.20
C LEU A 89 -1.71 25.51 -2.38
N PRO A 90 -1.45 25.89 -3.65
CA PRO A 90 -1.66 25.01 -4.79
C PRO A 90 -0.73 23.78 -4.77
N SER A 91 -1.20 22.68 -5.36
CA SER A 91 -0.36 21.49 -5.56
C SER A 91 0.86 21.83 -6.43
N GLY A 92 2.06 21.54 -5.93
CA GLY A 92 3.33 21.83 -6.62
C GLY A 92 3.92 23.21 -6.34
N ALA A 93 3.27 24.05 -5.52
CA ALA A 93 3.86 25.31 -5.07
C ALA A 93 4.96 25.09 -4.01
N ARG A 94 5.85 26.09 -3.85
CA ARG A 94 6.94 26.05 -2.87
C ARG A 94 6.39 26.14 -1.45
N LEU A 95 6.98 25.38 -0.53
CA LEU A 95 6.68 25.41 0.90
C LEU A 95 7.63 26.38 1.59
N ASP A 96 7.16 27.58 1.89
CA ASP A 96 7.95 28.64 2.54
C ASP A 96 7.84 28.63 4.08
N GLY A 97 6.90 27.87 4.64
CA GLY A 97 6.71 27.66 6.09
C GLY A 97 6.49 26.19 6.43
N HIS A 98 6.17 25.88 7.69
CA HIS A 98 5.80 24.50 8.07
C HIS A 98 4.39 24.16 7.59
N VAL A 99 4.04 22.88 7.60
CA VAL A 99 2.71 22.44 7.14
C VAL A 99 1.66 22.86 8.16
N VAL A 100 0.75 23.74 7.74
CA VAL A 100 -0.40 24.19 8.54
C VAL A 100 -1.69 23.64 7.91
N GLN A 101 -2.48 22.94 8.69
CA GLN A 101 -3.74 22.34 8.26
C GLN A 101 -4.88 23.36 8.29
N GLY A 102 -4.78 24.37 9.16
CA GLY A 102 -5.85 25.29 9.48
C GLY A 102 -6.84 24.68 10.48
N HIS A 103 -6.38 23.70 11.26
CA HIS A 103 -7.13 23.01 12.29
C HIS A 103 -6.58 23.43 13.64
N VAL A 104 -7.18 24.47 14.22
CA VAL A 104 -6.77 25.01 15.51
C VAL A 104 -6.93 23.94 16.59
N ASP A 105 -5.82 23.62 17.25
CA ASP A 105 -5.76 22.61 18.31
C ASP A 105 -6.16 23.19 19.67
N GLY A 106 -6.04 24.51 19.85
CA GLY A 106 -6.63 25.24 20.97
C GLY A 106 -6.26 26.72 20.98
N MET A 107 -6.53 27.39 22.09
CA MET A 107 -6.23 28.81 22.26
C MET A 107 -5.09 29.03 23.27
N GLY A 108 -4.29 30.06 23.02
CA GLY A 108 -3.27 30.57 23.93
C GLY A 108 -3.50 32.04 24.24
N SER A 109 -2.68 32.60 25.12
CA SER A 109 -2.71 34.03 25.43
C SER A 109 -1.33 34.62 25.50
N LEU A 110 -1.14 35.82 24.96
CA LEU A 110 0.15 36.51 25.08
C LEU A 110 0.42 36.88 26.56
N LEU A 111 1.57 36.46 27.08
CA LEU A 111 1.99 36.75 28.45
C LEU A 111 2.95 37.93 28.53
N GLU A 112 3.94 37.95 27.63
CA GLU A 112 5.04 38.90 27.69
C GLU A 112 5.56 39.22 26.29
N ARG A 113 5.93 40.49 26.09
CA ARG A 113 6.61 41.02 24.90
C ARG A 113 7.97 41.56 25.31
N ASP A 114 9.04 40.89 24.92
CA ASP A 114 10.37 41.47 24.98
C ASP A 114 10.68 42.20 23.68
N VAL A 115 10.39 43.51 23.70
CA VAL A 115 10.53 44.40 22.54
C VAL A 115 11.99 44.60 22.12
N ASN A 116 12.97 44.34 23.01
CA ASN A 116 14.39 44.53 22.71
C ASN A 116 14.97 43.33 21.94
N GLU A 117 14.51 42.12 22.28
CA GLU A 117 15.02 40.87 21.72
C GLU A 117 14.04 40.22 20.73
N GLY A 118 12.88 40.86 20.49
CA GLY A 118 11.84 40.41 19.55
C GLY A 118 11.08 39.18 20.03
N ARG A 119 11.21 38.82 21.30
CA ARG A 119 10.65 37.57 21.84
C ARG A 119 9.27 37.78 22.41
N HIS A 120 8.38 36.83 22.12
CA HIS A 120 7.00 36.87 22.56
C HIS A 120 6.69 35.55 23.25
N ARG A 121 6.24 35.62 24.50
CA ARG A 121 5.86 34.46 25.29
C ARG A 121 4.36 34.32 25.32
N PHE A 122 3.87 33.11 25.09
CA PHE A 122 2.45 32.78 25.09
C PHE A 122 2.18 31.69 26.14
N ALA A 123 1.10 31.88 26.89
CA ALA A 123 0.51 30.83 27.71
C ALA A 123 -0.14 29.79 26.81
N VAL A 124 -0.04 28.53 27.20
CA VAL A 124 -0.67 27.42 26.49
C VAL A 124 -1.31 26.47 27.49
N GLY A 125 -2.38 25.81 27.06
CA GLY A 125 -3.01 24.76 27.85
C GLY A 125 -2.04 23.62 28.15
N ARG A 126 -2.15 23.01 29.35
CA ARG A 126 -1.32 21.86 29.75
C ARG A 126 -1.51 20.65 28.82
N ASP A 127 -2.68 20.56 28.20
CA ASP A 127 -3.02 19.58 27.18
C ASP A 127 -2.21 19.78 25.90
N LEU A 128 -1.94 21.03 25.49
CA LEU A 128 -1.18 21.34 24.28
C LEU A 128 0.33 21.46 24.48
N ALA A 129 0.78 21.74 25.70
CA ALA A 129 2.21 21.89 26.02
C ALA A 129 3.11 20.71 25.56
N PRO A 130 2.70 19.42 25.66
CA PRO A 130 3.54 18.29 25.23
C PRO A 130 3.84 18.24 23.73
N PHE A 131 3.09 18.98 22.92
CA PHE A 131 3.26 19.01 21.46
C PHE A 131 4.18 20.15 21.00
N ILE A 132 4.68 20.97 21.94
CA ILE A 132 5.49 22.14 21.66
C ILE A 132 6.91 21.88 22.19
N ALA A 133 7.89 21.93 21.30
CA ALA A 133 9.29 21.70 21.63
C ALA A 133 10.15 22.89 21.22
N GLU A 134 11.24 23.14 21.94
CA GLU A 134 12.25 24.11 21.50
C GLU A 134 12.78 23.72 20.12
N LYS A 135 12.96 24.70 19.24
CA LYS A 135 13.28 24.51 17.80
C LYS A 135 12.20 23.81 16.98
N GLY A 136 11.06 23.49 17.59
CA GLY A 136 9.87 23.01 16.89
C GLY A 136 9.11 24.12 16.17
N SER A 137 8.15 23.71 15.35
CA SER A 137 7.23 24.61 14.63
C SER A 137 5.90 24.73 15.36
N ILE A 138 5.32 25.93 15.32
CA ILE A 138 3.98 26.21 15.83
C ILE A 138 3.33 27.31 14.97
N ALA A 139 2.03 27.21 14.73
CA ALA A 139 1.28 28.31 14.13
C ALA A 139 0.53 29.10 15.21
N VAL A 140 0.70 30.43 15.22
CA VAL A 140 0.01 31.36 16.13
C VAL A 140 -0.84 32.31 15.31
N ASP A 141 -2.17 32.24 15.44
CA ASP A 141 -3.14 32.90 14.54
C ASP A 141 -2.85 32.66 13.05
N GLY A 142 -2.39 31.44 12.74
CA GLY A 142 -1.99 31.04 11.38
C GLY A 142 -0.62 31.55 10.95
N VAL A 143 0.17 32.19 11.81
CA VAL A 143 1.56 32.57 11.51
C VAL A 143 2.49 31.44 11.90
N SER A 144 3.20 30.86 10.94
CA SER A 144 4.21 29.81 11.15
C SER A 144 5.46 30.37 11.83
N LEU A 145 5.79 29.86 13.00
CA LEU A 145 6.89 30.33 13.84
C LEU A 145 7.74 29.18 14.37
N THR A 146 9.00 29.50 14.67
CA THR A 146 9.91 28.59 15.36
C THR A 146 9.92 28.90 16.85
N VAL A 147 9.72 27.88 17.67
CA VAL A 147 9.73 27.98 19.13
C VAL A 147 11.17 28.19 19.62
N THR A 148 11.40 29.24 20.40
CA THR A 148 12.71 29.59 20.94
C THR A 148 12.94 29.06 22.35
N ALA A 149 11.87 28.85 23.12
CA ALA A 149 11.92 28.25 24.45
C ALA A 149 10.54 27.72 24.85
N VAL A 150 10.51 26.80 25.81
CA VAL A 150 9.29 26.29 26.44
C VAL A 150 9.46 26.26 27.96
N SER A 151 8.36 26.30 28.69
CA SER A 151 8.34 26.06 30.13
C SER A 151 8.83 24.66 30.47
N ASP A 152 9.49 24.50 31.62
CA ASP A 152 9.84 23.17 32.15
C ASP A 152 8.59 22.28 32.32
N ALA A 153 8.74 20.97 32.11
CA ALA A 153 7.64 20.01 32.20
C ALA A 153 6.93 20.01 33.57
N GLY A 154 7.62 20.41 34.64
CA GLY A 154 7.08 20.51 36.01
C GLY A 154 6.50 21.88 36.37
N ALA A 155 6.52 22.86 35.47
CA ALA A 155 6.05 24.21 35.77
C ALA A 155 4.56 24.24 36.12
N SER A 156 4.16 25.17 37.01
CA SER A 156 2.76 25.38 37.37
C SER A 156 1.93 25.93 36.20
N GLU A 157 2.56 26.67 35.32
CA GLU A 157 1.97 27.25 34.10
C GLU A 157 2.80 26.84 32.90
N ALA A 158 2.12 26.38 31.84
CA ALA A 158 2.77 26.02 30.60
C ALA A 158 2.83 27.22 29.66
N TRP A 159 4.00 27.46 29.07
CA TRP A 159 4.22 28.55 28.13
C TRP A 159 5.24 28.16 27.07
N PHE A 160 5.20 28.86 25.94
CA PHE A 160 6.23 28.79 24.91
C PHE A 160 6.60 30.19 24.44
N GLU A 161 7.78 30.30 23.85
CA GLU A 161 8.33 31.55 23.33
C GLU A 161 8.65 31.43 21.86
N VAL A 162 8.46 32.52 21.12
CA VAL A 162 8.77 32.64 19.69
C VAL A 162 9.47 33.96 19.43
N GLY A 163 10.33 33.98 18.41
CA GLY A 163 10.90 35.22 17.87
C GLY A 163 10.00 35.82 16.79
N LEU A 164 9.63 37.09 16.93
CA LEU A 164 8.90 37.85 15.91
C LEU A 164 9.80 38.96 15.37
N ILE A 165 10.06 38.91 14.07
CA ILE A 165 10.80 39.96 13.37
C ILE A 165 9.88 41.17 13.13
N PRO A 166 10.44 42.39 12.94
CA PRO A 166 9.65 43.59 12.72
C PRO A 166 8.63 43.48 11.58
N THR A 167 8.99 42.82 10.47
CA THR A 167 8.07 42.61 9.35
C THR A 167 6.85 41.78 9.76
N THR A 168 7.04 40.68 10.48
CA THR A 168 5.94 39.84 10.98
C THR A 168 5.01 40.63 11.91
N LEU A 169 5.55 41.50 12.76
CA LEU A 169 4.75 42.35 13.64
C LEU A 169 3.90 43.36 12.85
N VAL A 170 4.41 43.89 11.75
CA VAL A 170 3.69 44.88 10.92
C VAL A 170 2.62 44.21 10.04
N GLU A 171 2.96 43.08 9.43
CA GLU A 171 2.15 42.42 8.40
C GLU A 171 1.12 41.43 8.98
N THR A 172 1.12 41.20 10.30
CA THR A 172 0.18 40.28 10.98
C THR A 172 -0.57 40.96 12.13
N THR A 173 -1.61 40.31 12.64
CA THR A 173 -2.33 40.76 13.84
C THR A 173 -1.47 40.73 15.11
N LEU A 174 -0.39 39.94 15.13
CA LEU A 174 0.43 39.71 16.33
C LEU A 174 1.08 41.00 16.85
N GLY A 175 1.43 41.96 15.99
CA GLY A 175 1.98 43.24 16.43
C GLY A 175 1.02 44.07 17.27
N ALA A 176 -0.29 43.96 17.01
CA ALA A 176 -1.33 44.71 17.71
C ALA A 176 -2.00 43.94 18.85
N LEU A 177 -1.60 42.69 19.11
CA LEU A 177 -2.20 41.83 20.14
C LEU A 177 -1.93 42.40 21.55
N PRO A 178 -2.93 42.72 22.38
CA PRO A 178 -2.66 43.20 23.74
C PRO A 178 -2.08 42.08 24.63
N ASP A 179 -1.44 42.45 25.73
CA ASP A 179 -1.08 41.48 26.78
C ASP A 179 -2.36 40.81 27.31
N GLY A 180 -2.33 39.49 27.49
CA GLY A 180 -3.49 38.65 27.76
C GLY A 180 -4.39 38.37 26.55
N GLY A 181 -4.09 38.95 25.39
CA GLY A 181 -4.83 38.74 24.14
C GLY A 181 -4.79 37.27 23.71
N GLN A 182 -5.96 36.76 23.30
CA GLN A 182 -6.13 35.36 22.88
C GLN A 182 -5.68 35.15 21.44
N VAL A 183 -5.10 33.98 21.18
CA VAL A 183 -4.65 33.54 19.85
C VAL A 183 -5.06 32.10 19.61
N ASN A 184 -5.26 31.75 18.35
CA ASN A 184 -5.37 30.36 17.92
C ASN A 184 -3.99 29.72 17.86
N LEU A 185 -3.86 28.50 18.35
CA LEU A 185 -2.65 27.69 18.30
C LEU A 185 -2.92 26.43 17.47
N GLU A 186 -2.01 26.15 16.53
CA GLU A 186 -1.93 24.86 15.85
C GLU A 186 -0.52 24.32 16.05
N VAL A 187 -0.43 23.11 16.62
CA VAL A 187 0.83 22.44 16.92
C VAL A 187 1.26 21.57 15.74
N ASP A 188 2.53 21.21 15.69
CA ASP A 188 3.10 20.42 14.60
C ASP A 188 2.31 19.11 14.38
N VAL A 189 1.96 18.84 13.12
CA VAL A 189 1.17 17.66 12.74
C VAL A 189 1.86 16.35 13.14
N LEU A 190 3.18 16.28 13.08
CA LEU A 190 3.95 15.10 13.49
C LEU A 190 3.91 14.93 15.00
N ALA A 191 4.00 16.03 15.77
CA ALA A 191 3.92 15.97 17.23
C ALA A 191 2.58 15.35 17.68
N LYS A 192 1.47 15.65 16.98
CA LYS A 192 0.15 15.08 17.27
C LYS A 192 0.11 13.56 17.15
N TYR A 193 0.66 13.03 16.06
CA TYR A 193 0.71 11.58 15.84
C TYR A 193 1.69 10.90 16.80
N THR A 194 2.88 11.48 17.00
CA THR A 194 3.88 10.94 17.93
C THR A 194 3.34 10.84 19.35
N ARG A 195 2.69 11.91 19.86
CA ARG A 195 2.09 11.87 21.20
C ARG A 195 0.97 10.83 21.29
N ARG A 196 0.12 10.71 20.27
CA ARG A 196 -0.95 9.69 20.26
C ARG A 196 -0.38 8.28 20.31
N MET A 197 0.74 8.02 19.64
CA MET A 197 1.46 6.74 19.72
C MET A 197 2.00 6.51 21.13
N LEU A 198 2.70 7.48 21.71
CA LEU A 198 3.23 7.38 23.07
C LEU A 198 2.14 7.18 24.13
N ASP A 199 0.97 7.82 23.98
CA ASP A 199 -0.17 7.61 24.88
C ASP A 199 -0.76 6.20 24.74
N LEU A 200 -0.71 5.60 23.54
CA LEU A 200 -1.14 4.22 23.34
C LEU A 200 -0.13 3.23 23.94
N ASP A 201 1.16 3.50 23.76
CA ASP A 201 2.25 2.69 24.32
C ASP A 201 2.24 2.74 25.86
N ALA A 202 2.04 3.91 26.46
CA ALA A 202 1.96 4.06 27.93
C ALA A 202 0.73 3.36 28.53
N VAL A 203 -0.38 3.25 27.81
CA VAL A 203 -1.56 2.48 28.24
C VAL A 203 -1.27 0.98 28.15
N ALA A 204 -0.53 0.53 27.14
CA ALA A 204 -0.08 -0.85 27.04
C ALA A 204 0.89 -1.21 28.18
N GLU A 205 1.87 -0.36 28.48
CA GLU A 205 2.82 -0.55 29.58
C GLU A 205 2.12 -0.55 30.97
N ALA A 206 1.14 0.35 31.18
CA ALA A 206 0.39 0.38 32.44
C ALA A 206 -0.53 -0.84 32.62
N ALA A 207 -1.04 -1.42 31.52
CA ALA A 207 -1.79 -2.66 31.53
C ALA A 207 -0.88 -3.85 31.86
N GLU A 208 0.34 -3.91 31.29
CA GLU A 208 1.34 -4.93 31.62
C GLU A 208 1.77 -4.88 33.10
N VAL A 209 1.98 -3.69 33.67
CA VAL A 209 2.35 -3.55 35.10
C VAL A 209 1.21 -3.97 36.04
N ALA A 210 -0.05 -3.79 35.64
CA ALA A 210 -1.20 -4.26 36.40
C ALA A 210 -1.38 -5.79 36.28
N GLU A 211 -1.07 -6.38 35.12
CA GLU A 211 -1.11 -7.84 34.89
C GLU A 211 0.02 -8.58 35.63
N VAL A 212 1.21 -7.99 35.76
CA VAL A 212 2.36 -8.56 36.51
C VAL A 212 2.09 -8.67 38.01
N ALA A 213 1.17 -7.88 38.58
CA ALA A 213 0.81 -7.96 40.00
C ALA A 213 -0.22 -9.06 40.32
N GLU A 214 -0.94 -9.60 39.33
CA GLU A 214 -2.02 -10.58 39.55
C GLU A 214 -1.74 -12.00 39.05
N HIS A 215 -0.67 -12.28 38.28
CA HIS A 215 -0.42 -13.62 37.71
C HIS A 215 0.98 -14.20 38.02
N ASP A 216 1.07 -14.81 39.20
CA ASP A 216 2.02 -15.88 39.55
C ASP A 216 1.44 -17.23 39.04
N ASP A 217 1.34 -17.42 37.72
CA ASP A 217 0.94 -18.70 37.10
C ASP A 217 1.77 -18.98 35.81
N PRO A 218 2.60 -20.04 35.77
CA PRO A 218 3.50 -20.31 34.66
C PRO A 218 2.83 -21.23 33.63
N GLY A 219 2.16 -20.65 32.63
CA GLY A 219 1.89 -21.37 31.38
C GLY A 219 0.62 -20.98 30.63
N ALA A 220 0.67 -19.94 29.81
CA ALA A 220 -0.09 -19.83 28.55
C ALA A 220 0.45 -18.65 27.71
N PRO A 221 0.31 -18.68 26.37
CA PRO A 221 1.18 -17.96 25.43
C PRO A 221 0.67 -16.57 25.02
N GLU A 222 1.62 -15.71 24.64
CA GLU A 222 1.44 -14.37 24.09
C GLU A 222 0.58 -14.35 22.81
N VAL A 223 -0.31 -13.37 22.69
CA VAL A 223 -0.99 -13.00 21.44
C VAL A 223 -0.75 -11.51 21.16
N PRO A 224 -0.08 -11.14 20.05
CA PRO A 224 0.16 -9.75 19.66
C PRO A 224 -1.04 -9.14 18.93
N VAL A 225 -1.26 -7.83 19.12
CA VAL A 225 -2.22 -6.99 18.36
C VAL A 225 -1.47 -5.78 17.76
N PRO A 226 -1.98 -5.09 16.73
CA PRO A 226 -1.42 -5.11 15.38
C PRO A 226 -0.84 -3.75 14.94
N ALA A 227 0.19 -3.78 14.08
CA ALA A 227 0.68 -2.60 13.39
C ALA A 227 -0.24 -2.21 12.20
N VAL A 228 -0.68 -0.95 12.15
CA VAL A 228 -1.25 -0.36 10.91
C VAL A 228 -0.16 0.48 10.24
N ARG A 229 0.37 -0.07 9.14
CA ARG A 229 1.30 0.57 8.21
C ARG A 229 0.52 1.54 7.30
N ARG A 230 1.11 2.71 7.01
CA ARG A 230 0.65 3.62 5.93
C ARG A 230 1.22 3.17 4.58
N PRO A 231 0.59 3.54 3.46
CA PRO A 231 0.63 2.80 2.20
C PRO A 231 1.76 3.26 1.28
N ASP A 232 2.30 2.36 0.45
CA ASP A 232 3.10 2.69 -0.73
C ASP A 232 2.87 1.64 -1.84
N THR A 233 2.58 2.08 -3.07
CA THR A 233 2.95 1.33 -4.29
C THR A 233 3.32 2.36 -5.36
N PRO A 234 4.43 2.20 -6.11
CA PRO A 234 4.40 1.39 -7.34
C PRO A 234 5.70 0.61 -7.70
N ALA A 235 5.56 -0.60 -8.29
CA ALA A 235 6.59 -1.53 -8.84
C ALA A 235 7.73 -1.97 -7.88
N PRO A 236 8.35 -3.17 -8.01
CA PRO A 236 9.46 -3.52 -7.12
C PRO A 236 10.64 -2.58 -7.35
N VAL A 237 10.93 -1.76 -6.36
CA VAL A 237 12.03 -0.80 -6.36
C VAL A 237 13.32 -1.57 -6.08
N LEU A 238 14.27 -1.51 -7.02
CA LEU A 238 15.66 -1.90 -6.77
C LEU A 238 16.29 -0.87 -5.83
N ASP A 239 17.12 -1.34 -4.90
CA ASP A 239 17.85 -0.49 -3.98
C ASP A 239 19.01 0.23 -4.69
N PRO A 240 19.42 1.44 -4.24
CA PRO A 240 20.64 2.06 -4.73
C PRO A 240 21.89 1.21 -4.44
N ILE A 241 22.86 1.21 -5.35
CA ILE A 241 24.12 0.47 -5.21
C ILE A 241 24.84 0.83 -3.90
N GLU A 242 24.76 2.09 -3.47
CA GLU A 242 25.36 2.57 -2.22
C GLU A 242 24.79 1.85 -0.99
N VAL A 243 23.52 1.43 -1.01
CA VAL A 243 22.90 0.67 0.08
C VAL A 243 23.53 -0.72 0.15
N ALA A 244 23.68 -1.40 -0.99
CA ALA A 244 24.34 -2.70 -1.06
C ALA A 244 25.80 -2.64 -0.57
N LEU A 245 26.56 -1.63 -1.01
CA LEU A 245 27.95 -1.43 -0.57
C LEU A 245 28.06 -1.22 0.95
N ASN A 246 27.13 -0.47 1.55
CA ASN A 246 27.08 -0.26 3.00
C ASN A 246 26.78 -1.54 3.79
N GLN A 247 25.98 -2.45 3.25
CA GLN A 247 25.72 -3.75 3.87
C GLN A 247 26.95 -4.66 3.78
N LEU A 248 27.55 -4.76 2.59
CA LEU A 248 28.73 -5.58 2.36
C LEU A 248 29.94 -5.11 3.17
N ALA A 249 30.15 -3.80 3.31
CA ALA A 249 31.21 -3.24 4.16
C ALA A 249 31.10 -3.72 5.63
N LYS A 250 29.89 -4.05 6.09
CA LYS A 250 29.61 -4.61 7.43
C LYS A 250 29.61 -6.14 7.46
N GLY A 251 29.97 -6.80 6.36
CA GLY A 251 29.95 -8.25 6.21
C GLY A 251 28.54 -8.84 6.06
N ARG A 252 27.52 -8.03 5.77
CA ARG A 252 26.16 -8.50 5.52
C ARG A 252 25.98 -8.87 4.04
N PRO A 253 25.18 -9.90 3.72
CA PRO A 253 24.91 -10.27 2.34
C PRO A 253 23.98 -9.28 1.64
N VAL A 254 23.97 -9.33 0.30
CA VAL A 254 23.02 -8.62 -0.59
C VAL A 254 22.49 -9.58 -1.64
N VAL A 255 21.43 -9.19 -2.33
CA VAL A 255 20.89 -9.94 -3.47
C VAL A 255 21.16 -9.19 -4.76
N VAL A 256 21.67 -9.89 -5.77
CA VAL A 256 22.00 -9.31 -7.08
C VAL A 256 21.29 -10.09 -8.16
N VAL A 257 20.49 -9.38 -8.98
CA VAL A 257 19.79 -9.95 -10.13
C VAL A 257 20.50 -9.58 -11.43
N ASP A 258 20.57 -10.52 -12.37
CA ASP A 258 21.06 -10.26 -13.72
C ASP A 258 19.93 -9.93 -14.71
N ASP A 259 20.30 -9.66 -15.96
CA ASP A 259 19.33 -9.35 -17.01
C ASP A 259 18.43 -10.56 -17.34
N ALA A 260 17.18 -10.28 -17.70
CA ALA A 260 16.15 -11.30 -17.92
C ALA A 260 16.45 -12.26 -19.10
N ASP A 261 17.37 -11.92 -20.00
CA ASP A 261 17.84 -12.74 -21.12
C ASP A 261 19.14 -13.51 -20.82
N ARG A 262 19.72 -13.33 -19.63
CA ARG A 262 20.91 -14.07 -19.17
C ARG A 262 20.48 -15.29 -18.36
N GLU A 263 20.46 -15.22 -17.04
CA GLU A 263 19.98 -16.30 -16.16
C GLU A 263 18.61 -15.94 -15.56
N ASN A 264 18.27 -14.64 -15.50
CA ASN A 264 17.05 -14.08 -14.91
C ASN A 264 16.92 -14.47 -13.42
N GLU A 265 18.06 -14.61 -12.74
CA GLU A 265 18.21 -15.23 -11.41
C GLU A 265 18.87 -14.26 -10.44
N GLY A 266 18.57 -14.44 -9.15
CA GLY A 266 19.15 -13.66 -8.08
C GLY A 266 20.14 -14.48 -7.27
N ASP A 267 21.35 -13.97 -7.12
CA ASP A 267 22.35 -14.56 -6.24
C ASP A 267 22.38 -13.80 -4.93
N ILE A 268 22.48 -14.55 -3.83
CA ILE A 268 22.96 -13.98 -2.59
C ILE A 268 24.48 -13.83 -2.66
N ILE A 269 24.98 -12.63 -2.36
CA ILE A 269 26.39 -12.27 -2.47
C ILE A 269 26.89 -11.72 -1.14
N PHE A 270 28.03 -12.22 -0.65
CA PHE A 270 28.74 -11.64 0.50
C PHE A 270 30.25 -11.84 0.42
N PRO A 271 31.07 -11.04 1.15
CA PRO A 271 32.52 -11.22 1.16
C PRO A 271 32.91 -12.54 1.83
N ALA A 272 33.76 -13.34 1.18
CA ALA A 272 34.18 -14.64 1.74
C ALA A 272 34.96 -14.50 3.06
N ALA A 273 35.65 -13.37 3.26
CA ALA A 273 36.30 -13.03 4.53
C ALA A 273 35.30 -12.81 5.70
N ALA A 274 34.04 -12.50 5.38
CA ALA A 274 32.96 -12.32 6.35
C ALA A 274 32.11 -13.58 6.54
N ALA A 275 32.48 -14.70 5.93
CA ALA A 275 31.73 -15.94 6.03
C ALA A 275 31.73 -16.47 7.49
N THR A 276 30.55 -16.49 8.11
CA THR A 276 30.32 -17.17 9.38
C THR A 276 29.55 -18.48 9.15
N GLU A 277 29.54 -19.35 10.16
CA GLU A 277 28.74 -20.58 10.11
C GLU A 277 27.26 -20.26 9.89
N GLU A 278 26.74 -19.24 10.58
CA GLU A 278 25.33 -18.83 10.48
C GLU A 278 25.01 -18.26 9.11
N LEU A 279 25.89 -17.40 8.55
CA LEU A 279 25.69 -16.82 7.23
C LEU A 279 25.78 -17.89 6.12
N MET A 280 26.71 -18.84 6.26
CA MET A 280 26.83 -19.96 5.34
C MET A 280 25.63 -20.91 5.47
N ALA A 281 25.16 -21.18 6.68
CA ALA A 281 23.95 -21.98 6.90
C ALA A 281 22.72 -21.31 6.30
N PHE A 282 22.60 -19.99 6.47
CA PHE A 282 21.56 -19.17 5.84
C PHE A 282 21.62 -19.27 4.31
N THR A 283 22.81 -19.08 3.75
CA THR A 283 23.03 -19.18 2.30
C THR A 283 22.60 -20.55 1.78
N VAL A 284 23.08 -21.62 2.41
CA VAL A 284 22.73 -23.00 2.03
C VAL A 284 21.25 -23.29 2.20
N ARG A 285 20.60 -22.71 3.22
CA ARG A 285 19.18 -22.91 3.48
C ARG A 285 18.31 -22.33 2.36
N HIS A 286 18.73 -21.23 1.74
CA HIS A 286 17.91 -20.45 0.81
C HIS A 286 18.42 -20.46 -0.65
N SER A 287 19.50 -21.19 -0.93
CA SER A 287 20.09 -21.29 -2.27
C SER A 287 20.07 -22.71 -2.81
N SER A 288 20.53 -22.86 -4.05
CA SER A 288 20.79 -24.16 -4.72
C SER A 288 21.70 -25.10 -3.89
N GLY A 289 22.41 -24.56 -2.89
CA GLY A 289 23.42 -25.28 -2.12
C GLY A 289 24.75 -25.46 -2.85
N VAL A 290 24.82 -25.05 -4.12
CA VAL A 290 26.06 -24.94 -4.91
C VAL A 290 26.74 -23.64 -4.51
N ILE A 291 27.63 -23.72 -3.53
CA ILE A 291 28.31 -22.55 -3.00
C ILE A 291 29.54 -22.26 -3.86
N CYS A 292 29.44 -21.18 -4.61
CA CYS A 292 30.50 -20.69 -5.46
C CYS A 292 31.31 -19.61 -4.75
N VAL A 293 32.61 -19.53 -5.04
CA VAL A 293 33.51 -18.55 -4.42
C VAL A 293 34.23 -17.75 -5.51
N PRO A 294 33.60 -16.71 -6.07
CA PRO A 294 34.24 -15.84 -7.06
C PRO A 294 35.49 -15.16 -6.51
N MET A 295 36.56 -15.15 -7.29
CA MET A 295 37.81 -14.50 -6.93
C MET A 295 38.53 -13.93 -8.15
N SER A 296 39.46 -13.02 -7.88
CA SER A 296 40.39 -12.55 -8.91
C SER A 296 41.24 -13.71 -9.45
N ARG A 297 41.66 -13.59 -10.72
CA ARG A 297 42.60 -14.52 -11.35
C ARG A 297 43.88 -14.69 -10.55
N GLU A 298 44.45 -13.58 -10.08
CA GLU A 298 45.66 -13.57 -9.25
C GLU A 298 45.50 -14.45 -8.01
N ARG A 299 44.34 -14.37 -7.34
CA ARG A 299 44.08 -15.17 -6.14
C ARG A 299 43.97 -16.66 -6.46
N ALA A 300 43.26 -17.00 -7.53
CA ALA A 300 43.13 -18.40 -7.98
C ALA A 300 44.50 -18.99 -8.38
N GLU A 301 45.35 -18.21 -9.05
CA GLU A 301 46.71 -18.61 -9.43
C GLU A 301 47.61 -18.80 -8.20
N HIS A 302 47.58 -17.87 -7.25
CA HIS A 302 48.32 -17.97 -5.98
C HIS A 302 47.98 -19.27 -5.24
N LEU A 303 46.68 -19.57 -5.13
CA LEU A 303 46.19 -20.78 -4.48
C LEU A 303 46.29 -22.04 -5.36
N ARG A 304 46.79 -21.95 -6.60
CA ARG A 304 46.86 -23.06 -7.57
C ARG A 304 45.52 -23.77 -7.76
N LEU A 305 44.50 -23.00 -8.12
CA LEU A 305 43.17 -23.46 -8.45
C LEU A 305 42.97 -23.39 -9.98
N PRO A 306 43.45 -24.38 -10.76
CA PRO A 306 43.28 -24.40 -12.21
C PRO A 306 41.80 -24.62 -12.60
N PRO A 307 41.41 -24.27 -13.84
CA PRO A 307 40.09 -24.58 -14.38
C PRO A 307 39.72 -26.06 -14.18
N MET A 308 38.45 -26.31 -13.89
CA MET A 308 37.95 -27.67 -13.65
C MET A 308 38.06 -28.56 -14.89
N VAL A 309 37.94 -27.97 -16.08
CA VAL A 309 37.97 -28.64 -17.38
C VAL A 309 38.92 -27.92 -18.34
N GLU A 310 39.53 -28.67 -19.27
CA GLU A 310 40.44 -28.09 -20.27
C GLU A 310 39.70 -27.26 -21.34
N ALA A 311 38.48 -27.66 -21.71
CA ALA A 311 37.63 -26.97 -22.68
C ALA A 311 36.27 -26.68 -22.05
N ASN A 312 36.00 -25.41 -21.74
CA ASN A 312 34.74 -25.00 -21.15
C ASN A 312 33.61 -25.07 -22.21
N GLN A 313 32.58 -25.87 -21.92
CA GLN A 313 31.41 -26.06 -22.78
C GLN A 313 30.13 -25.48 -22.16
N ASP A 314 30.23 -24.79 -21.01
CA ASP A 314 29.13 -24.06 -20.42
C ASP A 314 28.63 -22.98 -21.42
N PRO A 315 27.33 -22.96 -21.77
CA PRO A 315 26.74 -21.92 -22.62
C PRO A 315 26.99 -20.49 -22.15
N LYS A 316 27.15 -20.28 -20.83
CA LYS A 316 27.43 -18.99 -20.18
C LYS A 316 28.91 -18.78 -19.89
N GLY A 317 29.74 -19.79 -20.19
CA GLY A 317 31.19 -19.75 -20.04
C GLY A 317 31.67 -19.60 -18.59
N THR A 318 30.91 -20.09 -17.60
CA THR A 318 31.24 -19.91 -16.18
C THR A 318 32.59 -20.55 -15.86
N ALA A 319 33.48 -19.76 -15.27
CA ALA A 319 34.89 -20.10 -15.12
C ALA A 319 35.18 -20.88 -13.83
N TYR A 320 34.61 -22.08 -13.69
CA TYR A 320 34.85 -22.98 -12.57
C TYR A 320 36.30 -23.44 -12.48
N THR A 321 36.86 -23.39 -11.28
CA THR A 321 38.09 -24.12 -10.93
C THR A 321 37.75 -25.48 -10.34
N ILE A 322 38.76 -26.32 -10.13
CA ILE A 322 38.61 -27.51 -9.29
C ILE A 322 38.07 -27.13 -7.90
N SER A 323 37.16 -27.95 -7.35
CA SER A 323 36.60 -27.72 -6.02
C SER A 323 37.63 -27.94 -4.92
N CYS A 324 37.42 -27.32 -3.77
CA CYS A 324 38.33 -27.42 -2.64
C CYS A 324 37.65 -27.30 -1.27
N ASP A 325 38.36 -27.78 -0.25
CA ASP A 325 38.06 -27.60 1.18
C ASP A 325 39.32 -27.14 1.90
N ALA A 326 39.18 -26.49 3.05
CA ALA A 326 40.30 -26.26 3.96
C ALA A 326 40.94 -27.60 4.37
N GLY A 327 42.28 -27.65 4.41
CA GLY A 327 43.03 -28.86 4.76
C GLY A 327 43.12 -29.14 6.26
N SER A 328 42.69 -28.20 7.10
CA SER A 328 42.65 -28.35 8.55
C SER A 328 41.53 -27.50 9.16
N GLY A 329 41.10 -27.87 10.37
CA GLY A 329 40.01 -27.18 11.08
C GLY A 329 38.62 -27.44 10.52
N VAL A 330 38.47 -28.45 9.65
CA VAL A 330 37.21 -28.93 9.09
C VAL A 330 37.10 -30.44 9.28
N SER A 331 35.89 -30.98 9.15
CA SER A 331 35.63 -32.41 9.29
C SER A 331 35.52 -33.09 7.92
N THR A 332 34.32 -33.08 7.36
CA THR A 332 33.99 -33.64 6.03
C THR A 332 33.98 -32.57 4.95
N GLY A 333 33.98 -31.28 5.33
CA GLY A 333 33.99 -30.15 4.39
C GLY A 333 32.60 -29.60 4.06
N ILE A 334 31.54 -30.41 4.17
CA ILE A 334 30.20 -30.05 3.67
C ILE A 334 29.35 -29.21 4.65
N SER A 335 29.66 -29.24 5.94
CA SER A 335 28.88 -28.49 6.94
C SER A 335 28.96 -26.98 6.70
N ALA A 336 28.00 -26.22 7.22
CA ALA A 336 28.04 -24.76 7.10
C ALA A 336 29.30 -24.17 7.75
N ALA A 337 29.71 -24.67 8.92
CA ALA A 337 30.95 -24.29 9.58
C ALA A 337 32.19 -24.60 8.72
N ASP A 338 32.27 -25.80 8.14
CA ASP A 338 33.40 -26.23 7.33
C ASP A 338 33.50 -25.42 6.02
N ARG A 339 32.35 -25.14 5.39
CA ARG A 339 32.27 -24.30 4.19
C ARG A 339 32.60 -22.83 4.50
N ALA A 340 32.12 -22.27 5.60
CA ALA A 340 32.48 -20.92 6.04
C ALA A 340 34.00 -20.80 6.29
N ARG A 341 34.59 -21.80 6.96
CA ARG A 341 36.04 -21.86 7.20
C ARG A 341 36.82 -21.90 5.89
N THR A 342 36.36 -22.69 4.93
CA THR A 342 36.98 -22.79 3.60
C THR A 342 36.88 -21.46 2.84
N ALA A 343 35.71 -20.82 2.83
CA ALA A 343 35.52 -19.51 2.20
C ALA A 343 36.44 -18.43 2.81
N ALA A 344 36.51 -18.36 4.14
CA ALA A 344 37.39 -17.42 4.84
C ALA A 344 38.87 -17.67 4.51
N LEU A 345 39.30 -18.94 4.43
CA LEU A 345 40.66 -19.30 4.03
C LEU A 345 40.96 -18.91 2.58
N LEU A 346 40.00 -19.06 1.67
CA LEU A 346 40.13 -18.62 0.28
C LEU A 346 40.30 -17.09 0.18
N ALA A 347 39.77 -16.32 1.13
CA ALA A 347 39.97 -14.87 1.20
C ALA A 347 41.23 -14.42 1.96
N ASP A 348 41.82 -15.28 2.80
CA ASP A 348 42.96 -14.92 3.65
C ASP A 348 44.25 -14.75 2.84
N ALA A 349 44.80 -13.54 2.83
CA ALA A 349 46.03 -13.20 2.11
C ALA A 349 47.24 -14.08 2.51
N ALA A 350 47.25 -14.67 3.71
CA ALA A 350 48.32 -15.55 4.17
C ALA A 350 48.15 -17.02 3.76
N ALA A 351 46.99 -17.41 3.20
CA ALA A 351 46.75 -18.80 2.82
C ALA A 351 47.60 -19.22 1.61
N GLU A 352 48.08 -20.46 1.66
CA GLU A 352 48.93 -21.08 0.66
C GLU A 352 48.27 -22.30 0.03
N PRO A 353 48.72 -22.77 -1.16
CA PRO A 353 48.08 -23.91 -1.85
C PRO A 353 47.95 -25.20 -1.02
N HIS A 354 48.84 -25.42 -0.06
CA HIS A 354 48.89 -26.60 0.80
C HIS A 354 47.89 -26.53 1.97
N ASP A 355 47.31 -25.37 2.24
CA ASP A 355 46.23 -25.20 3.21
C ASP A 355 44.88 -25.68 2.66
N LEU A 356 44.82 -26.08 1.39
CA LEU A 356 43.62 -26.56 0.71
C LEU A 356 43.76 -28.02 0.27
N THR A 357 42.68 -28.77 0.39
CA THR A 357 42.51 -30.11 -0.20
C THR A 357 41.62 -30.04 -1.44
N ARG A 358 41.84 -30.95 -2.39
CA ARG A 358 41.13 -31.04 -3.68
C ARG A 358 40.84 -32.52 -3.99
N PRO A 359 39.60 -32.90 -4.36
CA PRO A 359 38.40 -32.07 -4.44
C PRO A 359 37.90 -31.63 -3.05
N GLY A 360 36.89 -30.77 -3.03
CA GLY A 360 36.13 -30.41 -1.83
C GLY A 360 34.73 -29.91 -2.19
N HIS A 361 34.13 -29.12 -1.31
CA HIS A 361 32.70 -28.78 -1.35
C HIS A 361 32.41 -27.31 -1.66
N LEU A 362 33.43 -26.46 -1.79
CA LEU A 362 33.28 -25.13 -2.39
C LEU A 362 33.81 -25.13 -3.84
N PHE A 363 33.17 -24.31 -4.67
CA PHE A 363 33.45 -24.20 -6.10
C PHE A 363 33.99 -22.81 -6.43
N PRO A 364 35.33 -22.62 -6.46
CA PRO A 364 35.88 -21.32 -6.81
C PRO A 364 35.60 -20.97 -8.28
N LEU A 365 35.33 -19.69 -8.52
CA LEU A 365 35.07 -19.12 -9.85
C LEU A 365 36.08 -18.01 -10.12
N ILE A 366 36.60 -17.92 -11.35
CA ILE A 366 37.53 -16.86 -11.74
C ILE A 366 36.75 -15.75 -12.44
N ALA A 367 36.73 -14.55 -11.85
CA ALA A 367 36.12 -13.38 -12.48
C ALA A 367 37.00 -12.82 -13.62
N ASP A 368 36.36 -12.15 -14.57
CA ASP A 368 37.06 -11.30 -15.54
C ASP A 368 37.87 -10.18 -14.82
N ASP A 369 39.06 -9.85 -15.33
CA ASP A 369 39.95 -8.86 -14.73
C ASP A 369 39.33 -7.45 -14.74
N ALA A 370 38.41 -7.16 -15.67
CA ALA A 370 37.66 -5.91 -15.73
C ALA A 370 36.39 -5.92 -14.87
N GLY A 371 36.03 -7.05 -14.24
CA GLY A 371 34.77 -7.22 -13.50
C GLY A 371 33.54 -7.10 -14.40
N VAL A 372 32.46 -6.49 -13.92
CA VAL A 372 31.18 -6.40 -14.68
C VAL A 372 31.29 -5.58 -15.96
N LEU A 373 32.38 -4.82 -16.12
CA LEU A 373 32.67 -4.10 -17.37
C LEU A 373 33.27 -4.99 -18.46
N GLY A 374 33.81 -6.16 -18.09
CA GLY A 374 34.31 -7.19 -19.01
C GLY A 374 33.28 -8.28 -19.27
N ARG A 375 32.56 -8.71 -18.24
CA ARG A 375 31.49 -9.72 -18.32
C ARG A 375 30.36 -9.43 -17.33
N ASP A 376 29.16 -9.32 -17.86
CA ASP A 376 27.93 -8.93 -17.16
C ASP A 376 27.34 -10.13 -16.37
N GLY A 377 28.10 -10.71 -15.41
CA GLY A 377 27.68 -11.90 -14.65
C GLY A 377 27.87 -11.79 -13.14
N HIS A 378 27.18 -12.65 -12.37
CA HIS A 378 27.24 -12.64 -10.89
C HIS A 378 28.64 -12.91 -10.33
N THR A 379 29.45 -13.70 -11.04
CA THR A 379 30.86 -13.94 -10.70
C THR A 379 31.64 -12.63 -10.63
N GLU A 380 31.52 -11.80 -11.67
CA GLU A 380 32.17 -10.50 -11.75
C GLU A 380 31.57 -9.50 -10.75
N ALA A 381 30.24 -9.51 -10.60
CA ALA A 381 29.55 -8.64 -9.66
C ALA A 381 30.03 -8.87 -8.22
N ALA A 382 30.21 -10.13 -7.81
CA ALA A 382 30.70 -10.47 -6.47
C ALA A 382 32.09 -9.90 -6.19
N VAL A 383 33.02 -10.06 -7.13
CA VAL A 383 34.40 -9.54 -6.99
C VAL A 383 34.42 -8.03 -6.96
N ASP A 384 33.65 -7.37 -7.84
CA ASP A 384 33.54 -5.91 -7.87
C ASP A 384 32.93 -5.34 -6.59
N LEU A 385 31.86 -5.95 -6.09
CA LEU A 385 31.19 -5.53 -4.87
C LEU A 385 32.10 -5.70 -3.65
N CYS A 386 32.86 -6.79 -3.56
CA CYS A 386 33.90 -6.95 -2.54
C CYS A 386 34.96 -5.85 -2.62
N ARG A 387 35.48 -5.56 -3.83
CA ARG A 387 36.45 -4.49 -4.05
C ARG A 387 35.91 -3.12 -3.62
N LEU A 388 34.70 -2.78 -4.06
CA LEU A 388 34.05 -1.49 -3.78
C LEU A 388 33.68 -1.31 -2.30
N SER A 389 33.44 -2.40 -1.58
CA SER A 389 33.13 -2.39 -0.14
C SER A 389 34.34 -2.53 0.77
N GLY A 390 35.56 -2.61 0.20
CA GLY A 390 36.82 -2.65 0.95
C GLY A 390 37.21 -4.01 1.50
N HIS A 391 36.64 -5.09 0.97
CA HIS A 391 37.00 -6.48 1.30
C HIS A 391 38.02 -7.05 0.31
N PRO A 392 38.73 -8.15 0.65
CA PRO A 392 39.47 -8.93 -0.33
C PRO A 392 38.57 -9.31 -1.52
N GLU A 393 39.15 -9.36 -2.72
CA GLU A 393 38.46 -9.64 -3.99
C GLU A 393 38.06 -11.12 -4.12
N VAL A 394 37.40 -11.64 -3.09
CA VAL A 394 36.89 -13.00 -2.95
C VAL A 394 35.49 -12.92 -2.34
N GLY A 395 34.48 -13.20 -3.16
CA GLY A 395 33.08 -13.27 -2.75
C GLY A 395 32.61 -14.70 -2.54
N VAL A 396 31.44 -14.86 -1.93
CA VAL A 396 30.63 -16.07 -1.97
C VAL A 396 29.35 -15.73 -2.71
N ILE A 397 28.97 -16.57 -3.66
CA ILE A 397 27.69 -16.49 -4.34
C ILE A 397 26.97 -17.83 -4.29
N ALA A 398 25.65 -17.77 -4.26
CA ALA A 398 24.80 -18.92 -4.53
C ALA A 398 23.45 -18.43 -5.04
N GLU A 399 22.90 -19.12 -6.03
CA GLU A 399 21.66 -18.76 -6.67
C GLU A 399 20.49 -19.07 -5.74
N LEU A 400 19.62 -18.08 -5.49
CA LEU A 400 18.48 -18.22 -4.57
C LEU A 400 17.39 -19.09 -5.17
N VAL A 401 16.85 -19.98 -4.33
CA VAL A 401 15.81 -20.93 -4.72
C VAL A 401 14.63 -20.89 -3.77
N HIS A 402 13.45 -21.15 -4.31
CA HIS A 402 12.31 -21.56 -3.53
C HIS A 402 12.56 -22.92 -2.89
N ASP A 403 11.84 -23.22 -1.80
CA ASP A 403 11.94 -24.51 -1.10
C ASP A 403 11.54 -25.70 -1.99
N ASP A 404 10.83 -25.47 -3.09
CA ASP A 404 10.50 -26.46 -4.12
C ASP A 404 11.61 -26.69 -5.16
N GLY A 405 12.74 -25.98 -5.03
CA GLY A 405 13.92 -26.13 -5.87
C GLY A 405 13.96 -25.25 -7.12
N ARG A 406 12.96 -24.39 -7.35
CA ARG A 406 13.00 -23.43 -8.47
C ARG A 406 13.76 -22.17 -8.12
N MET A 407 14.35 -21.57 -9.14
CA MET A 407 15.09 -20.33 -8.98
C MET A 407 14.16 -19.14 -8.71
N MET A 408 14.52 -18.31 -7.72
CA MET A 408 13.79 -17.08 -7.40
C MET A 408 13.95 -16.05 -8.51
N ARG A 409 12.84 -15.41 -8.89
CA ARG A 409 12.81 -14.32 -9.89
C ARG A 409 12.65 -12.97 -9.20
N LEU A 410 12.92 -11.87 -9.94
CA LEU A 410 12.99 -10.48 -9.43
C LEU A 410 12.08 -10.13 -8.25
N PRO A 411 10.82 -10.54 -8.24
CA PRO A 411 9.95 -10.06 -7.20
C PRO A 411 9.77 -11.02 -6.02
N ALA A 412 10.01 -12.32 -6.20
CA ALA A 412 10.34 -13.22 -5.09
C ALA A 412 11.63 -12.75 -4.40
N LEU A 413 12.61 -12.32 -5.21
CA LEU A 413 13.86 -11.75 -4.71
C LEU A 413 13.61 -10.46 -3.92
N ARG A 414 12.66 -9.61 -4.34
CA ARG A 414 12.31 -8.39 -3.62
C ARG A 414 11.74 -8.70 -2.25
N GLU A 415 10.81 -9.64 -2.17
CA GLU A 415 10.23 -10.06 -0.90
C GLU A 415 11.23 -10.76 0.01
N PHE A 416 12.02 -11.70 -0.54
CA PHE A 416 13.12 -12.33 0.19
C PHE A 416 14.08 -11.27 0.75
N SER A 417 14.40 -10.26 -0.05
CA SER A 417 15.26 -9.16 0.37
C SER A 417 14.61 -8.30 1.45
N ASP A 418 13.31 -8.05 1.39
CA ASP A 418 12.60 -7.28 2.41
C ASP A 418 12.50 -8.05 3.75
N ASP A 419 12.15 -9.33 3.68
CA ASP A 419 12.02 -10.23 4.83
C ASP A 419 13.34 -10.40 5.58
N HIS A 420 14.43 -10.51 4.83
CA HIS A 420 15.78 -10.67 5.38
C HIS A 420 16.56 -9.35 5.50
N GLN A 421 15.90 -8.22 5.18
CA GLN A 421 16.48 -6.87 5.22
C GLN A 421 17.79 -6.74 4.44
N LEU A 422 17.83 -7.36 3.26
CA LEU A 422 18.93 -7.35 2.31
C LEU A 422 18.67 -6.30 1.23
N ALA A 423 19.74 -5.69 0.73
CA ALA A 423 19.62 -4.85 -0.46
C ALA A 423 19.44 -5.73 -1.70
N LEU A 424 18.51 -5.37 -2.59
CA LEU A 424 18.33 -5.99 -3.90
C LEU A 424 18.77 -5.00 -5.00
N ILE A 425 19.78 -5.36 -5.77
CA ILE A 425 20.32 -4.53 -6.85
C ILE A 425 20.42 -5.31 -8.16
N SER A 426 20.56 -4.64 -9.30
CA SER A 426 20.82 -5.29 -10.59
C SER A 426 22.28 -5.18 -11.03
N ILE A 427 22.74 -6.14 -11.84
CA ILE A 427 24.05 -6.05 -12.53
C ILE A 427 24.07 -4.81 -13.45
N ALA A 428 22.96 -4.48 -14.11
CA ALA A 428 22.85 -3.29 -14.95
C ALA A 428 23.12 -2.00 -14.15
N ASP A 429 22.54 -1.87 -12.95
CA ASP A 429 22.79 -0.72 -12.06
C ASP A 429 24.25 -0.68 -11.59
N LEU A 430 24.87 -1.85 -11.34
CA LEU A 430 26.28 -1.93 -10.96
C LEU A 430 27.22 -1.54 -12.12
N ILE A 431 26.92 -1.95 -13.35
CA ILE A 431 27.65 -1.53 -14.56
C ILE A 431 27.58 0.00 -14.70
N ALA A 432 26.38 0.57 -14.55
CA ALA A 432 26.19 2.02 -14.60
C ALA A 432 26.95 2.74 -13.47
N TYR A 433 26.92 2.21 -12.24
CA TYR A 433 27.64 2.76 -11.10
C TYR A 433 29.16 2.75 -11.30
N ARG A 434 29.70 1.70 -11.96
CA ARG A 434 31.12 1.62 -12.35
C ARG A 434 31.48 2.49 -13.56
N GLY A 435 30.51 3.21 -14.15
CA GLY A 435 30.71 4.13 -15.26
C GLY A 435 30.66 3.48 -16.65
N GLY A 436 30.06 2.29 -16.78
CA GLY A 436 29.78 1.62 -18.06
C GLY A 436 28.40 1.93 -18.64
N GLU A 437 28.15 1.52 -19.88
CA GLU A 437 26.83 1.61 -20.53
C GLU A 437 26.11 0.24 -20.47
N PRO A 438 24.92 0.14 -19.83
CA PRO A 438 24.12 -1.10 -19.84
C PRO A 438 23.61 -1.42 -21.25
N ARG A 439 23.48 -2.72 -21.60
CA ARG A 439 23.02 -3.16 -22.93
C ARG A 439 21.48 -3.33 -22.94
N PRO A 440 20.68 -2.48 -23.63
CA PRO A 440 19.24 -2.33 -23.33
C PRO A 440 18.21 -3.21 -24.08
N GLU A 441 18.61 -4.21 -24.88
CA GLU A 441 17.70 -4.83 -25.87
C GLU A 441 16.77 -5.95 -25.35
N ALA A 442 16.81 -6.31 -24.06
CA ALA A 442 16.21 -7.57 -23.57
C ALA A 442 14.80 -7.50 -22.95
N VAL A 443 14.25 -6.32 -22.63
CA VAL A 443 13.11 -6.22 -21.70
C VAL A 443 11.73 -6.39 -22.38
N MET A 444 11.62 -6.27 -23.71
CA MET A 444 10.30 -6.06 -24.34
C MET A 444 9.61 -7.31 -24.94
N ASP A 445 10.29 -8.40 -25.24
CA ASP A 445 9.67 -9.56 -25.94
C ASP A 445 9.14 -10.67 -25.00
N ALA A 446 9.43 -10.63 -23.69
CA ALA A 446 9.17 -11.74 -22.78
C ALA A 446 7.74 -11.80 -22.18
N VAL A 447 6.92 -10.76 -22.35
CA VAL A 447 5.58 -10.70 -21.71
C VAL A 447 4.57 -11.67 -22.37
N GLN A 448 4.88 -12.24 -23.53
CA GLN A 448 3.87 -12.94 -24.34
C GLN A 448 4.06 -14.45 -24.51
N ALA A 449 5.08 -15.06 -23.90
CA ALA A 449 5.34 -16.49 -24.08
C ALA A 449 5.88 -17.20 -22.83
N SER A 450 5.01 -17.63 -21.92
CA SER A 450 5.13 -18.95 -21.27
C SER A 450 3.84 -19.32 -20.54
N TRP A 451 3.07 -20.24 -21.11
CA TRP A 451 1.97 -20.91 -20.41
C TRP A 451 2.15 -22.41 -20.63
N GLU A 452 2.66 -23.08 -19.60
CA GLU A 452 2.59 -24.51 -19.25
C GLU A 452 3.55 -24.72 -18.06
N ARG A 453 3.17 -24.35 -16.83
CA ARG A 453 4.02 -24.55 -15.63
C ARG A 453 3.23 -25.22 -14.46
N PRO A 454 3.79 -26.23 -13.75
CA PRO A 454 3.12 -27.00 -12.68
C PRO A 454 2.69 -26.24 -11.40
N GLU A 455 1.87 -26.89 -10.56
CA GLU A 455 1.27 -26.39 -9.30
C GLU A 455 2.29 -25.88 -8.25
N GLU A 456 3.38 -26.61 -8.00
CA GLU A 456 4.47 -26.14 -7.13
C GLU A 456 5.08 -24.85 -7.67
N GLU A 457 5.04 -24.61 -8.99
CA GLU A 457 5.64 -23.42 -9.57
C GLU A 457 4.84 -22.13 -9.33
N SER A 458 3.54 -22.30 -9.15
CA SER A 458 2.59 -21.21 -9.09
C SER A 458 2.66 -20.48 -7.74
N SER A 459 3.00 -21.17 -6.65
CA SER A 459 3.14 -20.57 -5.31
C SER A 459 4.35 -19.67 -5.12
N ALA A 460 5.25 -19.59 -6.11
CA ALA A 460 6.33 -18.60 -6.09
C ALA A 460 6.13 -17.44 -7.06
N LEU A 461 4.95 -17.34 -7.65
CA LEU A 461 4.57 -16.14 -8.39
C LEU A 461 3.87 -15.14 -7.50
N VAL A 462 3.45 -15.57 -6.30
CA VAL A 462 2.66 -14.77 -5.37
C VAL A 462 3.05 -15.10 -3.94
N THR A 463 3.15 -14.08 -3.08
CA THR A 463 3.35 -14.30 -1.65
C THR A 463 2.16 -13.83 -0.84
N PRO A 464 1.65 -14.68 0.07
CA PRO A 464 0.59 -14.27 0.97
C PRO A 464 1.13 -13.34 2.06
N GLY A 465 0.44 -12.24 2.28
CA GLY A 465 0.51 -11.47 3.50
C GLY A 465 -0.25 -12.13 4.67
N PRO A 466 -0.28 -11.47 5.83
CA PRO A 466 -1.02 -11.97 6.98
C PRO A 466 -2.52 -12.04 6.69
N VAL A 467 -3.17 -13.07 7.23
CA VAL A 467 -4.63 -13.16 7.24
C VAL A 467 -5.15 -12.30 8.38
N VAL A 468 -6.00 -11.34 8.06
CA VAL A 468 -6.68 -10.48 9.03
C VAL A 468 -8.18 -10.74 9.00
N THR A 469 -8.85 -10.46 10.11
CA THR A 469 -10.31 -10.41 10.11
C THR A 469 -10.75 -9.04 9.60
N LEU A 470 -11.62 -9.02 8.60
CA LEU A 470 -12.14 -7.80 7.98
C LEU A 470 -13.66 -7.71 8.23
N PRO A 471 -14.10 -6.93 9.23
CA PRO A 471 -15.50 -6.63 9.42
C PRO A 471 -15.96 -5.66 8.33
N THR A 472 -17.06 -5.99 7.65
CA THR A 472 -17.65 -5.14 6.60
C THR A 472 -19.15 -5.06 6.79
N VAL A 473 -19.80 -4.19 6.01
CA VAL A 473 -21.27 -4.14 5.92
C VAL A 473 -21.88 -5.43 5.37
N HIS A 474 -21.10 -6.25 4.65
CA HIS A 474 -21.54 -7.53 4.08
C HIS A 474 -21.28 -8.71 5.01
N GLY A 475 -20.68 -8.48 6.19
CA GLY A 475 -20.30 -9.51 7.14
C GLY A 475 -18.81 -9.49 7.47
N ILE A 476 -18.39 -10.49 8.23
CA ILE A 476 -17.02 -10.64 8.72
C ILE A 476 -16.31 -11.68 7.85
N PHE A 477 -15.21 -11.26 7.23
CA PHE A 477 -14.39 -12.10 6.35
C PHE A 477 -12.99 -12.32 6.91
N ALA A 478 -12.33 -13.36 6.45
CA ALA A 478 -10.87 -13.48 6.49
C ALA A 478 -10.32 -12.82 5.22
N ALA A 479 -9.49 -11.80 5.38
CA ALA A 479 -8.88 -11.09 4.27
C ALA A 479 -7.36 -11.32 4.27
N GLN A 480 -6.78 -11.53 3.10
CA GLN A 480 -5.37 -11.79 2.93
C GLN A 480 -4.88 -11.10 1.66
N VAL A 481 -3.86 -10.27 1.79
CA VAL A 481 -3.18 -9.70 0.63
C VAL A 481 -2.26 -10.76 0.03
N TRP A 482 -2.12 -10.75 -1.29
CA TRP A 482 -1.19 -11.59 -2.04
C TRP A 482 -0.41 -10.70 -2.99
N THR A 483 0.89 -10.57 -2.78
CA THR A 483 1.74 -9.79 -3.68
C THR A 483 2.09 -10.65 -4.87
N GLU A 484 1.61 -10.28 -6.05
CA GLU A 484 2.07 -10.85 -7.30
C GLU A 484 3.47 -10.34 -7.56
N HIS A 485 4.36 -11.31 -7.72
CA HIS A 485 5.73 -11.03 -7.85
C HIS A 485 5.94 -10.21 -9.12
N ALA A 486 5.67 -10.78 -10.29
CA ALA A 486 6.15 -10.25 -11.57
C ALA A 486 5.84 -8.75 -11.78
N THR A 487 4.73 -8.29 -11.20
CA THR A 487 4.21 -6.94 -11.34
C THR A 487 4.37 -6.08 -10.08
N GLY A 488 4.66 -6.69 -8.92
CA GLY A 488 4.58 -6.07 -7.60
C GLY A 488 3.14 -5.69 -7.19
N HIS A 489 2.12 -6.22 -7.87
CA HIS A 489 0.72 -5.91 -7.55
C HIS A 489 0.23 -6.69 -6.35
N GLU A 490 -0.26 -5.97 -5.34
CA GLU A 490 -0.92 -6.57 -4.19
C GLU A 490 -2.38 -6.90 -4.51
N HIS A 491 -2.72 -8.16 -4.66
CA HIS A 491 -4.10 -8.65 -4.80
C HIS A 491 -4.71 -8.91 -3.42
N LEU A 492 -6.05 -8.92 -3.30
CA LEU A 492 -6.73 -9.17 -2.03
C LEU A 492 -7.66 -10.37 -2.14
N LEU A 493 -7.38 -11.42 -1.39
CA LEU A 493 -8.26 -12.56 -1.20
C LEU A 493 -9.14 -12.35 0.03
N ILE A 494 -10.45 -12.43 -0.13
CA ILE A 494 -11.44 -12.30 0.94
C ILE A 494 -12.21 -13.60 1.02
N SER A 495 -12.29 -14.21 2.19
CA SER A 495 -12.85 -15.54 2.39
C SER A 495 -13.89 -15.53 3.49
N ALA A 496 -15.03 -16.19 3.27
CA ALA A 496 -15.98 -16.50 4.32
C ALA A 496 -15.97 -17.99 4.58
N ARG A 497 -16.05 -18.38 5.86
CA ARG A 497 -16.08 -19.79 6.25
C ARG A 497 -17.32 -20.46 5.66
N SER A 498 -17.12 -21.50 4.88
CA SER A 498 -18.21 -22.40 4.46
C SER A 498 -18.86 -23.02 5.70
N ARG A 499 -20.19 -23.15 5.66
CA ARG A 499 -20.90 -23.99 6.63
C ARG A 499 -20.31 -25.41 6.54
N PRO A 500 -20.01 -26.09 7.66
CA PRO A 500 -19.59 -27.47 7.62
C PRO A 500 -20.65 -28.28 6.87
N ALA A 501 -20.22 -29.04 5.87
CA ALA A 501 -21.09 -29.99 5.18
C ALA A 501 -21.77 -30.86 6.23
N SER A 502 -23.09 -30.98 6.16
CA SER A 502 -23.83 -31.94 6.96
C SER A 502 -23.18 -33.31 6.80
N GLU A 503 -23.21 -34.13 7.85
CA GLU A 503 -22.65 -35.50 7.96
C GLU A 503 -23.29 -36.52 6.99
N THR A 504 -23.77 -36.07 5.84
CA THR A 504 -24.26 -36.86 4.73
C THR A 504 -23.32 -36.61 3.56
N GLY A 505 -22.42 -37.57 3.35
CA GLY A 505 -21.34 -37.46 2.38
C GLY A 505 -21.75 -37.07 0.95
N ALA A 506 -20.73 -36.65 0.22
CA ALA A 506 -20.71 -36.33 -1.21
C ALA A 506 -21.42 -35.02 -1.61
N ALA A 507 -20.81 -33.88 -1.28
CA ALA A 507 -20.81 -32.73 -2.18
C ALA A 507 -19.39 -32.61 -2.74
N GLU A 508 -19.23 -32.58 -4.06
CA GLU A 508 -17.93 -32.28 -4.68
C GLU A 508 -17.40 -30.96 -4.14
N ASP A 509 -16.19 -31.00 -3.59
CA ASP A 509 -15.57 -29.89 -2.83
C ASP A 509 -15.09 -28.79 -3.79
N ARG A 510 -16.02 -28.02 -4.38
CA ARG A 510 -15.74 -26.87 -5.25
C ARG A 510 -16.14 -25.56 -4.55
N PRO A 511 -15.22 -24.85 -3.87
CA PRO A 511 -15.55 -23.56 -3.28
C PRO A 511 -16.00 -22.55 -4.34
N LEU A 512 -16.94 -21.69 -3.95
CA LEU A 512 -17.38 -20.56 -4.77
C LEU A 512 -16.25 -19.52 -4.80
N ILE A 513 -15.82 -19.11 -5.98
CA ILE A 513 -14.77 -18.10 -6.17
C ILE A 513 -15.28 -16.98 -7.05
N ARG A 514 -15.07 -15.74 -6.61
CA ARG A 514 -15.24 -14.54 -7.43
C ARG A 514 -13.87 -13.92 -7.74
N MET A 515 -13.40 -14.02 -8.97
CA MET A 515 -12.28 -13.20 -9.44
C MET A 515 -12.77 -11.81 -9.84
N HIS A 516 -12.59 -10.83 -8.98
CA HIS A 516 -12.97 -9.44 -9.22
C HIS A 516 -11.78 -8.64 -9.74
N SER A 517 -11.96 -7.90 -10.83
CA SER A 517 -10.89 -7.05 -11.37
C SER A 517 -11.08 -5.63 -10.84
N GLU A 518 -10.02 -5.02 -10.33
CA GLU A 518 -10.02 -3.68 -9.76
C GLU A 518 -10.72 -2.65 -10.66
N CYS A 519 -11.63 -1.89 -10.06
CA CYS A 519 -12.35 -0.83 -10.74
C CYS A 519 -12.65 0.30 -9.74
N VAL A 520 -11.73 1.24 -9.54
CA VAL A 520 -11.88 2.37 -8.61
C VAL A 520 -13.19 3.13 -8.85
N THR A 521 -13.52 3.41 -10.11
CA THR A 521 -14.75 4.16 -10.42
C THR A 521 -16.01 3.39 -10.04
N GLY A 522 -16.03 2.06 -10.14
CA GLY A 522 -17.20 1.25 -9.83
C GLY A 522 -17.25 0.81 -8.36
N ASP A 523 -16.14 0.30 -7.84
CA ASP A 523 -16.03 -0.36 -6.55
C ASP A 523 -15.91 0.64 -5.40
N VAL A 524 -15.15 1.74 -5.61
CA VAL A 524 -14.91 2.76 -4.57
C VAL A 524 -15.88 3.93 -4.69
N LEU A 525 -16.11 4.41 -5.93
CA LEU A 525 -16.94 5.60 -6.17
C LEU A 525 -18.40 5.29 -6.51
N GLY A 526 -18.77 4.01 -6.66
CA GLY A 526 -20.16 3.61 -6.91
C GLY A 526 -20.71 4.02 -8.28
N SER A 527 -19.87 4.14 -9.31
CA SER A 527 -20.32 4.58 -10.64
C SER A 527 -21.29 3.61 -11.30
N HIS A 528 -22.46 4.13 -11.72
CA HIS A 528 -23.45 3.40 -12.51
C HIS A 528 -23.06 3.20 -13.99
N ARG A 529 -21.94 3.73 -14.47
CA ARG A 529 -21.46 3.51 -15.85
C ARG A 529 -20.93 2.10 -16.10
N CYS A 530 -20.61 1.39 -15.03
CA CYS A 530 -20.26 -0.02 -15.05
C CYS A 530 -21.06 -0.75 -13.97
N ASP A 531 -21.00 -2.07 -13.97
CA ASP A 531 -21.67 -2.91 -12.98
C ASP A 531 -20.72 -3.46 -11.93
N CYS A 532 -19.42 -3.11 -11.97
CA CYS A 532 -18.38 -3.69 -11.11
C CYS A 532 -18.71 -3.59 -9.62
N GLY A 533 -19.09 -2.40 -9.12
CA GLY A 533 -19.42 -2.24 -7.70
C GLY A 533 -20.60 -3.10 -7.24
N THR A 534 -21.63 -3.22 -8.08
CA THR A 534 -22.79 -4.08 -7.78
C THR A 534 -22.44 -5.57 -7.83
N GLN A 535 -21.56 -5.97 -8.76
CA GLN A 535 -21.06 -7.35 -8.83
C GLN A 535 -20.19 -7.68 -7.61
N LEU A 536 -19.37 -6.73 -7.13
CA LEU A 536 -18.54 -6.88 -5.93
C LEU A 536 -19.42 -7.09 -4.70
N ALA A 537 -20.38 -6.20 -4.47
CA ALA A 537 -21.31 -6.29 -3.35
C ALA A 537 -22.10 -7.61 -3.36
N SER A 538 -22.70 -7.97 -4.50
CA SER A 538 -23.46 -9.23 -4.64
C SER A 538 -22.60 -10.47 -4.41
N ALA A 539 -21.33 -10.44 -4.85
CA ALA A 539 -20.41 -11.54 -4.61
C ALA A 539 -20.03 -11.66 -3.13
N LEU A 540 -19.72 -10.56 -2.45
CA LEU A 540 -19.42 -10.56 -1.01
C LEU A 540 -20.61 -11.06 -0.19
N GLU A 541 -21.83 -10.66 -0.52
CA GLU A 541 -23.04 -11.17 0.12
C GLU A 541 -23.22 -12.68 -0.09
N SER A 542 -23.03 -13.15 -1.32
CA SER A 542 -23.13 -14.58 -1.65
C SER A 542 -22.07 -15.40 -0.91
N ILE A 543 -20.83 -14.91 -0.89
CA ILE A 543 -19.72 -15.54 -0.20
C ILE A 543 -19.95 -15.55 1.31
N GLN A 544 -20.42 -14.45 1.91
CA GLN A 544 -20.73 -14.45 3.34
C GLN A 544 -21.82 -15.45 3.70
N ARG A 545 -22.84 -15.58 2.84
CA ARG A 545 -23.99 -16.46 3.08
C ARG A 545 -23.63 -17.93 2.89
N ASP A 546 -22.95 -18.24 1.80
CA ASP A 546 -22.79 -19.61 1.30
C ASP A 546 -21.38 -20.16 1.55
N GLY A 547 -20.42 -19.31 1.91
CA GLY A 547 -19.00 -19.61 1.99
C GLY A 547 -18.29 -19.43 0.65
N GLY A 548 -16.96 -19.34 0.70
CA GLY A 548 -16.11 -19.23 -0.48
C GLY A 548 -15.16 -18.03 -0.43
N HIS A 549 -14.70 -17.61 -1.62
CA HIS A 549 -13.62 -16.65 -1.76
C HIS A 549 -13.91 -15.57 -2.82
N LEU A 550 -13.47 -14.35 -2.58
CA LEU A 550 -13.39 -13.27 -3.54
C LEU A 550 -11.92 -12.88 -3.70
N LEU A 551 -11.41 -12.95 -4.91
CA LEU A 551 -10.07 -12.50 -5.25
C LEU A 551 -10.15 -11.17 -6.01
N TYR A 552 -9.79 -10.08 -5.35
CA TYR A 552 -9.73 -8.74 -5.90
C TYR A 552 -8.34 -8.48 -6.51
N LEU A 553 -8.28 -8.49 -7.84
CA LEU A 553 -7.05 -8.37 -8.63
C LEU A 553 -6.75 -6.91 -8.93
N ARG A 554 -5.67 -6.40 -8.33
CA ARG A 554 -5.12 -5.05 -8.57
C ARG A 554 -4.24 -5.03 -9.82
N GLY A 555 -4.11 -3.86 -10.44
CA GLY A 555 -3.43 -3.71 -11.74
C GLY A 555 -4.35 -3.95 -12.95
N HIS A 556 -5.60 -4.39 -12.71
CA HIS A 556 -6.57 -4.65 -13.77
C HIS A 556 -7.41 -3.43 -14.16
N GLU A 557 -7.17 -2.28 -13.54
CA GLU A 557 -7.94 -1.07 -13.78
C GLU A 557 -7.97 -0.69 -15.26
N GLY A 558 -9.16 -0.35 -15.76
CA GLY A 558 -9.39 -0.04 -17.16
C GLY A 558 -9.15 -1.21 -18.12
N ARG A 559 -9.06 -2.45 -17.64
CA ARG A 559 -8.59 -3.64 -18.38
C ARG A 559 -7.06 -3.68 -18.55
N GLY A 560 -6.33 -3.25 -17.53
CA GLY A 560 -4.87 -3.26 -17.51
C GLY A 560 -4.23 -1.99 -18.09
N ILE A 561 -5.03 -1.03 -18.60
CA ILE A 561 -4.52 0.25 -19.11
C ILE A 561 -4.34 1.31 -18.02
N GLY A 562 -4.85 1.06 -16.81
CA GLY A 562 -4.78 1.98 -15.66
C GLY A 562 -5.87 3.05 -15.64
N LEU A 563 -6.05 3.67 -14.47
CA LEU A 563 -7.15 4.61 -14.19
C LEU A 563 -7.15 5.85 -15.09
N ALA A 564 -5.97 6.44 -15.32
CA ALA A 564 -5.83 7.63 -16.15
C ALA A 564 -6.31 7.37 -17.59
N ASN A 565 -5.92 6.24 -18.18
CA ASN A 565 -6.31 5.87 -19.54
C ASN A 565 -7.78 5.46 -19.62
N LYS A 566 -8.32 4.83 -18.56
CA LYS A 566 -9.76 4.57 -18.46
C LYS A 566 -10.60 5.84 -18.53
N LEU A 567 -10.20 6.91 -17.83
CA LEU A 567 -10.93 8.19 -17.87
C LEU A 567 -10.82 8.85 -19.25
N ARG A 568 -9.67 8.72 -19.93
CA ARG A 568 -9.52 9.13 -21.34
C ARG A 568 -10.46 8.36 -22.25
N ALA A 569 -10.58 7.03 -22.05
CA ALA A 569 -11.49 6.19 -22.81
C ALA A 569 -12.97 6.58 -22.55
N TYR A 570 -13.33 6.96 -21.31
CA TYR A 570 -14.67 7.47 -21.00
C TYR A 570 -15.01 8.76 -21.74
N SER A 571 -14.06 9.69 -21.85
CA SER A 571 -14.25 10.93 -22.61
C SER A 571 -14.57 10.66 -24.10
N LEU A 572 -13.92 9.65 -24.68
CA LEU A 572 -14.20 9.23 -26.06
C LEU A 572 -15.56 8.50 -26.18
N GLN A 573 -15.94 7.74 -25.17
CA GLN A 573 -17.24 7.06 -25.14
C GLN A 573 -18.42 8.04 -25.04
N GLU A 574 -18.26 9.14 -24.31
CA GLU A 574 -19.23 10.24 -24.27
C GLU A 574 -19.43 10.89 -25.65
N GLN A 575 -18.43 10.80 -26.52
CA GLN A 575 -18.47 11.30 -27.90
C GLN A 575 -19.01 10.27 -28.89
N GLY A 576 -19.49 9.12 -28.40
CA GLY A 576 -20.14 8.10 -29.21
C GLY A 576 -19.28 6.88 -29.53
N ALA A 577 -18.01 6.83 -29.17
CA ALA A 577 -17.20 5.62 -29.30
C ALA A 577 -17.69 4.52 -28.34
N ASP A 578 -17.54 3.25 -28.71
CA ASP A 578 -17.65 2.16 -27.73
C ASP A 578 -16.33 1.90 -26.99
N THR A 579 -16.34 0.95 -26.05
CA THR A 579 -15.15 0.67 -25.22
C THR A 579 -13.94 0.16 -26.02
N VAL A 580 -14.16 -0.58 -27.10
CA VAL A 580 -13.05 -1.08 -27.94
C VAL A 580 -12.51 0.06 -28.79
N GLU A 581 -13.42 0.79 -29.45
CA GLU A 581 -13.06 1.94 -30.29
C GLU A 581 -12.32 3.03 -29.51
N ALA A 582 -12.77 3.32 -28.29
CA ALA A 582 -12.12 4.30 -27.43
C ALA A 582 -10.67 3.89 -27.06
N ASN A 583 -10.41 2.60 -26.86
CA ASN A 583 -9.05 2.11 -26.58
C ASN A 583 -8.18 2.13 -27.83
N GLU A 584 -8.72 1.71 -28.99
CA GLU A 584 -8.02 1.78 -30.28
C GLU A 584 -7.65 3.23 -30.65
N MET A 585 -8.57 4.17 -30.44
CA MET A 585 -8.33 5.62 -30.65
C MET A 585 -7.23 6.18 -29.73
N LEU A 586 -7.00 5.56 -28.57
CA LEU A 586 -5.92 5.92 -27.64
C LEU A 586 -4.61 5.17 -27.92
N GLY A 587 -4.57 4.29 -28.92
CA GLY A 587 -3.42 3.44 -29.22
C GLY A 587 -3.17 2.34 -28.18
N LEU A 588 -4.20 1.97 -27.42
CA LEU A 588 -4.12 1.00 -26.33
C LEU A 588 -4.79 -0.31 -26.74
N ALA A 589 -4.27 -1.44 -26.26
CA ALA A 589 -4.92 -2.72 -26.46
C ALA A 589 -6.29 -2.75 -25.77
N ALA A 590 -7.24 -3.46 -26.39
CA ALA A 590 -8.60 -3.60 -25.85
C ALA A 590 -8.65 -4.42 -24.55
N GLU A 591 -7.64 -5.26 -24.33
CA GLU A 591 -7.51 -6.17 -23.19
C GLU A 591 -6.03 -6.39 -22.87
N LEU A 592 -5.60 -6.00 -21.66
CA LEU A 592 -4.23 -6.21 -21.15
C LEU A 592 -4.22 -6.95 -19.80
N ARG A 593 -5.37 -7.42 -19.32
CA ARG A 593 -5.43 -8.10 -18.02
C ARG A 593 -4.76 -9.46 -18.11
N ASP A 594 -3.81 -9.68 -17.21
CA ASP A 594 -3.23 -10.98 -16.96
C ASP A 594 -3.92 -11.65 -15.76
N TYR A 595 -4.06 -12.98 -15.78
CA TYR A 595 -4.68 -13.73 -14.70
C TYR A 595 -3.71 -14.74 -14.06
N THR A 596 -2.42 -14.65 -14.39
CA THR A 596 -1.37 -15.52 -13.85
C THR A 596 -1.30 -15.45 -12.34
N GLY A 597 -1.14 -14.25 -11.75
CA GLY A 597 -1.18 -14.07 -10.30
C GLY A 597 -2.47 -14.60 -9.66
N ALA A 598 -3.60 -14.51 -10.35
CA ALA A 598 -4.86 -15.04 -9.85
C ALA A 598 -4.87 -16.56 -9.76
N ALA A 599 -4.42 -17.25 -10.81
CA ALA A 599 -4.31 -18.70 -10.82
C ALA A 599 -3.33 -19.19 -9.75
N ALA A 600 -2.21 -18.47 -9.62
CA ALA A 600 -1.20 -18.74 -8.61
C ALA A 600 -1.74 -18.67 -7.18
N ILE A 601 -2.55 -17.65 -6.86
CA ILE A 601 -3.18 -17.53 -5.53
C ILE A 601 -4.12 -18.71 -5.27
N LEU A 602 -4.92 -19.12 -6.26
CA LEU A 602 -5.87 -20.22 -6.09
C LEU A 602 -5.18 -21.56 -5.83
N HIS A 603 -4.12 -21.84 -6.60
CA HIS A 603 -3.27 -23.01 -6.37
C HIS A 603 -2.62 -22.97 -4.99
N SER A 604 -2.08 -21.83 -4.58
CA SER A 604 -1.49 -21.65 -3.24
C SER A 604 -2.50 -21.83 -2.10
N CYS A 605 -3.79 -21.56 -2.35
CA CYS A 605 -4.86 -21.85 -1.41
C CYS A 605 -5.28 -23.33 -1.39
N GLY A 606 -4.63 -24.19 -2.18
CA GLY A 606 -5.00 -25.59 -2.36
C GLY A 606 -6.28 -25.77 -3.19
N ILE A 607 -6.72 -24.73 -3.89
CA ILE A 607 -7.97 -24.74 -4.64
C ILE A 607 -7.66 -25.11 -6.09
N THR A 608 -7.84 -26.38 -6.41
CA THR A 608 -7.59 -26.91 -7.76
C THR A 608 -8.88 -27.15 -8.55
N ARG A 609 -10.01 -27.29 -7.83
CA ARG A 609 -11.36 -27.39 -8.40
C ARG A 609 -12.22 -26.30 -7.80
N LEU A 610 -12.90 -25.52 -8.61
CA LEU A 610 -13.68 -24.38 -8.11
C LEU A 610 -14.94 -24.10 -8.93
N THR A 611 -15.84 -23.36 -8.29
CA THR A 611 -17.01 -22.78 -8.94
C THR A 611 -16.77 -21.27 -9.14
N LEU A 612 -16.50 -20.83 -10.38
CA LEU A 612 -16.13 -19.44 -10.67
C LEU A 612 -17.35 -18.58 -11.01
N LEU A 613 -17.61 -17.58 -10.17
CA LEU A 613 -18.64 -16.57 -10.35
C LEU A 613 -18.19 -15.48 -11.35
N THR A 614 -18.37 -15.73 -12.65
CA THR A 614 -17.94 -14.82 -13.72
C THR A 614 -18.85 -14.88 -14.94
N ASN A 615 -19.01 -13.72 -15.59
CA ASN A 615 -19.59 -13.60 -16.93
C ASN A 615 -18.51 -13.49 -18.03
N ASN A 616 -17.23 -13.40 -17.66
CA ASN A 616 -16.11 -13.28 -18.60
C ASN A 616 -15.54 -14.68 -18.93
N PRO A 617 -15.68 -15.18 -20.17
CA PRO A 617 -15.12 -16.47 -20.56
C PRO A 617 -13.59 -16.48 -20.57
N ASP A 618 -12.93 -15.35 -20.81
CA ASP A 618 -11.46 -15.30 -20.87
C ASP A 618 -10.86 -15.65 -19.49
N LYS A 619 -11.53 -15.30 -18.39
CA LYS A 619 -11.13 -15.73 -17.03
C LYS A 619 -11.17 -17.25 -16.87
N VAL A 620 -12.21 -17.88 -17.44
CA VAL A 620 -12.37 -19.33 -17.38
C VAL A 620 -11.27 -20.00 -18.19
N GLU A 621 -11.04 -19.52 -19.42
CA GLU A 621 -10.00 -20.06 -20.30
C GLU A 621 -8.60 -19.92 -19.69
N SER A 622 -8.27 -18.75 -19.10
CA SER A 622 -6.98 -18.53 -18.43
C SER A 622 -6.78 -19.47 -17.26
N LEU A 623 -7.79 -19.67 -16.39
CA LEU A 623 -7.66 -20.60 -15.26
C LEU A 623 -7.57 -22.06 -15.71
N LEU A 624 -8.33 -22.47 -16.73
CA LEU A 624 -8.23 -23.82 -17.32
C LEU A 624 -6.82 -24.08 -17.88
N LYS A 625 -6.23 -23.09 -18.56
CA LYS A 625 -4.84 -23.16 -19.06
C LYS A 625 -3.82 -23.25 -17.93
N ALA A 626 -4.12 -22.65 -16.77
CA ALA A 626 -3.33 -22.78 -15.55
C ALA A 626 -3.56 -24.11 -14.80
N GLY A 627 -4.34 -25.05 -15.36
CA GLY A 627 -4.57 -26.37 -14.77
C GLY A 627 -5.68 -26.44 -13.71
N LEU A 628 -6.48 -25.39 -13.54
CA LEU A 628 -7.62 -25.38 -12.60
C LEU A 628 -8.87 -26.00 -13.24
N ASP A 629 -9.56 -26.86 -12.52
CA ASP A 629 -10.87 -27.39 -12.92
C ASP A 629 -11.97 -26.38 -12.54
N VAL A 630 -12.41 -25.60 -13.54
CA VAL A 630 -13.34 -24.49 -13.35
C VAL A 630 -14.75 -24.85 -13.80
N GLN A 631 -15.70 -24.81 -12.86
CA GLN A 631 -17.12 -24.76 -13.16
C GLN A 631 -17.60 -23.32 -13.14
N GLN A 632 -17.99 -22.77 -14.29
CA GLN A 632 -18.49 -21.40 -14.35
C GLN A 632 -19.94 -21.28 -13.85
N VAL A 633 -20.21 -20.27 -13.02
CA VAL A 633 -21.57 -19.81 -12.70
C VAL A 633 -21.70 -18.32 -13.01
N PRO A 634 -22.85 -17.86 -13.56
CA PRO A 634 -23.00 -16.46 -13.95
C PRO A 634 -22.96 -15.52 -12.75
N SER A 635 -22.25 -14.41 -12.88
CA SER A 635 -22.30 -13.35 -11.87
C SER A 635 -23.56 -12.49 -12.02
N ASN A 636 -24.21 -12.20 -10.90
CA ASN A 636 -25.31 -11.25 -10.84
C ASN A 636 -24.76 -9.83 -11.01
N GLY A 637 -25.39 -9.04 -11.87
CA GLY A 637 -25.09 -7.62 -12.06
C GLY A 637 -26.40 -6.85 -12.22
N VAL A 638 -26.41 -5.57 -11.84
CA VAL A 638 -27.60 -4.73 -11.98
C VAL A 638 -27.53 -3.96 -13.29
N VAL A 639 -28.56 -4.13 -14.12
CA VAL A 639 -28.71 -3.36 -15.35
C VAL A 639 -29.37 -2.02 -15.00
N HIS A 640 -28.63 -0.94 -15.26
CA HIS A 640 -29.11 0.44 -15.18
C HIS A 640 -29.10 1.06 -16.58
N GLU A 641 -29.83 2.16 -16.78
CA GLU A 641 -29.83 2.86 -18.07
C GLU A 641 -28.42 3.25 -18.51
N GLU A 642 -27.60 3.71 -17.56
CA GLU A 642 -26.24 4.22 -17.73
C GLU A 642 -25.22 3.14 -18.11
N ASN A 643 -25.46 1.87 -17.76
CA ASN A 643 -24.55 0.76 -18.10
C ASN A 643 -25.08 -0.16 -19.22
N ARG A 644 -26.33 0.00 -19.69
CA ARG A 644 -26.90 -0.87 -20.74
C ARG A 644 -26.02 -0.96 -21.97
N ARG A 645 -25.52 0.17 -22.47
CA ARG A 645 -24.64 0.21 -23.65
C ARG A 645 -23.34 -0.54 -23.40
N TYR A 646 -22.70 -0.30 -22.27
CA TYR A 646 -21.48 -0.99 -21.83
C TYR A 646 -21.67 -2.51 -21.72
N LEU A 647 -22.79 -2.96 -21.14
CA LEU A 647 -23.11 -4.38 -21.00
C LEU A 647 -23.39 -5.06 -22.35
N ARG A 648 -24.04 -4.36 -23.28
CA ARG A 648 -24.20 -4.83 -24.67
C ARG A 648 -22.87 -4.99 -25.36
N THR A 649 -21.99 -3.99 -25.30
CA THR A 649 -20.63 -4.09 -25.87
C THR A 649 -19.87 -5.29 -25.28
N LYS A 650 -19.97 -5.53 -23.97
CA LYS A 650 -19.38 -6.72 -23.32
C LYS A 650 -19.91 -8.03 -23.90
N ARG A 651 -21.22 -8.15 -24.08
CA ARG A 651 -21.85 -9.36 -24.66
C ARG A 651 -21.46 -9.54 -26.13
N ASP A 652 -21.70 -8.50 -26.93
CA ASP A 652 -21.69 -8.56 -28.39
C ASP A 652 -20.27 -8.53 -28.98
N ARG A 653 -19.37 -7.73 -28.40
CA ARG A 653 -17.99 -7.56 -28.91
C ARG A 653 -16.94 -8.30 -28.09
N MET A 654 -17.23 -8.62 -26.83
CA MET A 654 -16.25 -9.20 -25.90
C MET A 654 -16.66 -10.56 -25.35
N ARG A 655 -17.66 -11.22 -25.96
CA ARG A 655 -18.07 -12.60 -25.69
C ARG A 655 -18.53 -12.86 -24.25
N HIS A 656 -18.88 -11.83 -23.48
CA HIS A 656 -19.32 -12.04 -22.09
C HIS A 656 -20.71 -12.69 -22.06
N LEU A 657 -20.88 -13.69 -21.20
CA LEU A 657 -22.13 -14.42 -21.00
C LEU A 657 -23.05 -13.58 -20.12
N LEU A 658 -23.92 -12.76 -20.73
CA LEU A 658 -24.82 -11.82 -20.05
C LEU A 658 -26.30 -12.03 -20.41
N ASP A 659 -26.64 -13.14 -21.06
CA ASP A 659 -28.01 -13.41 -21.55
C ASP A 659 -29.02 -13.56 -20.41
N HIS A 660 -28.56 -14.04 -19.24
CA HIS A 660 -29.37 -14.16 -18.03
C HIS A 660 -29.75 -12.82 -17.40
N LEU A 661 -29.08 -11.72 -17.76
CA LEU A 661 -29.40 -10.38 -17.25
C LEU A 661 -30.56 -9.71 -18.02
N GLY A 662 -31.19 -10.42 -18.97
CA GLY A 662 -32.35 -9.89 -19.70
C GLY A 662 -32.00 -8.62 -20.48
N LEU A 663 -30.83 -8.59 -21.14
CA LEU A 663 -30.38 -7.47 -21.97
C LEU A 663 -31.21 -7.26 -23.25
N GLU A 664 -32.26 -8.08 -23.45
CA GLU A 664 -33.20 -7.97 -24.55
C GLU A 664 -33.71 -6.52 -24.70
N ASP A 665 -33.84 -6.13 -25.97
CA ASP A 665 -34.48 -4.89 -26.33
C ASP A 665 -35.94 -4.94 -25.87
N ARG A 666 -36.34 -3.97 -25.04
CA ARG A 666 -37.76 -3.61 -24.88
C ARG A 666 -38.40 -3.08 -26.18
N GLU A 667 -37.75 -3.22 -27.32
CA GLU A 667 -38.23 -2.79 -28.64
C GLU A 667 -38.58 -3.93 -29.60
N ALA A 668 -38.61 -5.19 -29.17
CA ALA A 668 -39.03 -6.33 -30.03
C ALA A 668 -40.16 -7.21 -29.46
N ARG A 669 -41.05 -6.64 -28.64
CA ARG A 669 -42.43 -7.16 -28.45
C ARG A 669 -43.44 -6.12 -28.90
N GLY A 670 -43.48 -5.86 -30.20
CA GLY A 670 -44.64 -5.24 -30.82
C GLY A 670 -45.81 -6.23 -30.80
N ALA A 671 -46.90 -5.87 -30.15
CA ALA A 671 -48.25 -5.92 -30.70
C ALA A 671 -49.25 -5.57 -29.60
N TRP A 672 -49.72 -4.32 -29.62
CA TRP A 672 -51.07 -4.03 -29.20
C TRP A 672 -52.00 -4.92 -30.04
N THR A 673 -52.57 -5.95 -29.41
CA THR A 673 -53.78 -6.63 -29.89
C THR A 673 -54.78 -6.47 -28.76
N GLY A 674 -55.85 -5.74 -29.06
CA GLY A 674 -56.80 -5.24 -28.08
C GLY A 674 -57.67 -6.32 -27.44
N GLU A 675 -58.37 -5.83 -26.43
CA GLU A 675 -59.59 -6.34 -25.78
C GLU A 675 -59.44 -7.19 -24.50
N ASP A 676 -59.82 -6.50 -23.42
CA ASP A 676 -60.34 -6.85 -22.08
C ASP A 676 -61.36 -8.02 -22.10
N PRO A 677 -61.71 -8.74 -21.00
CA PRO A 677 -62.16 -8.16 -19.71
C PRO A 677 -61.79 -8.91 -18.42
N GLY A 678 -61.84 -8.21 -17.27
CA GLY A 678 -62.21 -8.86 -16.01
C GLY A 678 -61.77 -8.20 -14.71
N ALA A 679 -62.21 -6.97 -14.43
CA ALA A 679 -62.31 -6.47 -13.07
C ALA A 679 -63.64 -6.93 -12.44
N ALA A 680 -63.59 -7.49 -11.22
CA ALA A 680 -64.63 -7.44 -10.18
C ALA A 680 -64.21 -8.38 -9.03
N GLU A 681 -64.41 -8.14 -7.74
CA GLU A 681 -64.96 -7.05 -6.93
C GLU A 681 -64.65 -7.49 -5.48
N GLU A 682 -64.03 -6.65 -4.65
CA GLU A 682 -64.01 -6.83 -3.19
C GLU A 682 -65.20 -6.04 -2.63
N GLN A 683 -66.24 -6.74 -2.17
CA GLN A 683 -67.36 -6.18 -1.42
C GLN A 683 -67.15 -6.38 0.08
N ILE A 684 -67.24 -5.26 0.78
CA ILE A 684 -67.33 -5.09 2.22
C ILE A 684 -68.68 -5.64 2.72
N ALA A 685 -68.69 -6.39 3.82
CA ALA A 685 -69.85 -6.49 4.69
C ALA A 685 -69.43 -6.68 6.16
N ASP A 686 -70.08 -5.90 7.01
CA ASP A 686 -69.80 -5.60 8.40
C ASP A 686 -69.96 -6.76 9.41
N HIS A 687 -69.18 -6.59 10.48
CA HIS A 687 -69.31 -7.04 11.87
C HIS A 687 -70.61 -7.70 12.36
N GLU A 688 -70.45 -8.78 13.15
CA GLU A 688 -70.94 -8.86 14.54
C GLU A 688 -70.42 -10.15 15.25
N GLU A 689 -69.62 -9.97 16.31
CA GLU A 689 -69.47 -10.95 17.40
C GLU A 689 -70.69 -10.83 18.34
N PRO A 690 -71.03 -11.85 19.16
CA PRO A 690 -70.63 -11.74 20.56
C PRO A 690 -70.40 -13.07 21.33
N ALA A 691 -69.74 -12.90 22.47
CA ALA A 691 -69.56 -13.87 23.54
C ALA A 691 -70.87 -14.24 24.26
N GLU A 692 -70.98 -15.49 24.76
CA GLU A 692 -71.13 -15.83 26.19
C GLU A 692 -71.53 -17.30 26.39
N ARG A 693 -70.86 -17.97 27.34
CA ARG A 693 -71.35 -19.16 28.02
C ARG A 693 -71.71 -18.75 29.45
N SER A 694 -72.96 -18.92 29.86
CA SER A 694 -73.27 -19.35 31.22
C SER A 694 -74.56 -20.17 31.24
N ARG A 695 -74.64 -21.08 32.23
CA ARG A 695 -75.35 -22.36 32.29
C ARG A 695 -76.89 -22.30 32.26
N PRO A 696 -77.57 -23.44 31.99
CA PRO A 696 -79.01 -23.56 32.12
C PRO A 696 -79.44 -23.98 33.55
N LEU A 697 -80.66 -23.59 33.93
CA LEU A 697 -81.56 -24.43 34.74
C LEU A 697 -83.01 -24.18 34.28
N ASP A 698 -83.74 -25.29 34.22
CA ASP A 698 -85.18 -25.51 34.20
C ASP A 698 -86.02 -25.23 32.94
N GLU A 699 -86.35 -26.36 32.29
CA GLU A 699 -87.71 -26.87 32.07
C GLU A 699 -88.82 -25.87 31.74
N GLN A 700 -89.34 -25.96 30.51
CA GLN A 700 -90.74 -26.37 30.26
C GLN A 700 -91.05 -26.44 28.75
N GLY A 701 -91.68 -27.55 28.35
CA GLY A 701 -92.79 -27.49 27.39
C GLY A 701 -92.50 -27.80 25.92
N GLU A 702 -92.52 -29.09 25.61
CA GLU A 702 -93.17 -29.73 24.45
C GLU A 702 -93.63 -28.84 23.26
N ARG A 703 -93.09 -29.10 22.06
CA ARG A 703 -93.73 -29.89 20.98
C ARG A 703 -92.88 -29.90 19.71
#